data_AF-A0A6P1ZH86-F1
#
_entry.id   AF-A0A6P1ZH86-F1
#
_cell.length_a   1.000
_cell.length_b   1.000
_cell.length_c   1.000
_cell.angle_alpha   90.00
_cell.angle_beta   90.00
_cell.angle_gamma   90.00
#
_symmetry.space_group_name_H-M   'P 1'
#
loop_
_entity.id
_entity.type
_entity.pdbx_description
1 polymer ?
#
loop_
_entity_poly.entity_id
_entity_poly.type
_entity_poly.pdbx_seq_one_letter_code
_entity_poly.pdbx_strand_id
1 'polypeptide(L)'
;MRCMVRPSDDVSMGGINDICSREVELKMVAMVQSLVSRHATRHVGGAFRRLVLLCVCLALSGCGYYAQPIAESEIHNEPQQELHTLSTGDEIEVRFTYWPELNEIQQIRPDGYVDLGIVNEVRAAGKTVPELTAELKTRYASTLKNPEISIVVRNYAKEYVYVGGEVLTPGLIALGPEMTALEAIMAAGGQLKASARMSGVILVRHTGGKRYAAAIDLAEQIDGKESVPVVLQPRDIVFVPRTPIDHNRGRDRDHRGCTAMIADREHTLHREALEELLPREGRSSIRDILQSMFRHKRTIMLFFLGVVVSVLIVSLLTPNVYESDARVLLRVGRESVGVDASVVGPTSNLNQFREEEVNSELSVLESRFLSEKVVEKLGVKAFSHDRGLISKLLNSIGLGLGDNPDDLSRQDKLRMEVIKEVHKHFKVEALKKSATLTLSYRDEDPHFAQEVLHAYIDAYLQHHIEVYKSQATPEFFEREAASILQRLTDKENDLKDFQKKHHIASVDLQKQTLQDRISRLKAELGGGTQHGNLDGAMPKISSSRARIAYIEKVLKDIPQVSVQEKVVGETNGGVASNAIKRRLLDLRLKEIDMAGRYTDSYRPLINLREQIKEAELALSKEKETLTQVTEMPDPIYSALSRELEEERVVLREQLARKDAIEESLQNAENELNELVSSEVEFKQLQREVNVLQNEYLQYRDNLLRSKIANALDQAKISNVSIVQPPTFPVEHILPKRTINLLVGMFFGLFGGIGLALLLEYFDDSLKSEEEVERRLKLPVIASVSNKEFEKCI
;
A
#
# COMPACT_ATOMS: atom_id res chain seq x y z
N MET A 1 -2.07 13.89 87.33
CA MET A 1 -1.32 12.76 86.72
C MET A 1 -0.48 13.34 85.60
N ARG A 2 0.82 13.09 85.63
CA ARG A 2 1.88 13.99 85.16
C ARG A 2 2.81 13.23 84.20
N CYS A 3 3.32 13.97 83.21
CA CYS A 3 4.66 13.86 82.62
C CYS A 3 5.05 12.73 81.65
N MET A 4 5.62 13.21 80.52
CA MET A 4 6.86 12.76 79.85
C MET A 4 6.80 11.37 79.16
N VAL A 5 7.55 11.03 78.12
CA VAL A 5 9.03 11.05 77.95
C VAL A 5 9.31 10.68 76.46
N ARG A 6 10.27 11.36 75.81
CA ARG A 6 11.04 10.84 74.65
C ARG A 6 12.08 9.80 75.15
N PRO A 7 12.47 8.82 74.33
CA PRO A 7 13.92 8.63 74.09
C PRO A 7 14.21 8.44 72.59
N SER A 8 15.28 8.97 71.97
CA SER A 8 16.72 8.70 72.16
C SER A 8 17.06 7.22 71.86
N ASP A 9 18.14 6.83 71.20
CA ASP A 9 19.30 7.46 70.57
C ASP A 9 20.04 6.32 69.81
N ASP A 10 21.17 6.67 69.19
CA ASP A 10 22.35 5.84 68.91
C ASP A 10 22.59 5.35 67.46
N VAL A 11 23.79 5.44 66.88
CA VAL A 11 25.05 6.21 67.13
C VAL A 11 26.04 5.81 66.01
N SER A 12 27.06 6.65 65.78
CA SER A 12 28.30 6.45 64.97
C SER A 12 28.14 6.77 63.47
N MET A 13 28.76 7.80 62.85
CA MET A 13 30.07 8.49 62.98
C MET A 13 31.30 7.60 62.74
N GLY A 14 32.00 7.91 61.63
CA GLY A 14 33.33 7.42 61.21
C GLY A 14 33.25 6.60 59.92
N GLY A 15 33.79 6.99 58.76
CA GLY A 15 34.78 8.00 58.42
C GLY A 15 35.95 7.34 57.66
N ILE A 16 36.36 7.98 56.55
CA ILE A 16 37.74 8.03 56.00
C ILE A 16 38.18 6.73 55.27
N ASN A 17 38.70 6.69 54.04
CA ASN A 17 39.15 7.65 53.02
C ASN A 17 39.26 6.83 51.70
N ASP A 18 39.04 7.44 50.53
CA ASP A 18 40.14 7.84 49.63
C ASP A 18 39.66 8.31 48.24
N ILE A 19 40.22 9.46 47.82
CA ILE A 19 40.70 9.84 46.48
C ILE A 19 39.67 9.97 45.34
N CYS A 20 39.65 10.98 44.48
CA CYS A 20 40.14 12.35 44.39
C CYS A 20 39.67 12.81 42.99
N SER A 21 39.20 14.07 42.89
CA SER A 21 39.07 14.89 41.68
C SER A 21 37.87 14.64 40.73
N ARG A 22 36.90 15.57 40.62
CA ARG A 22 36.91 16.99 40.12
C ARG A 22 36.60 17.04 38.61
N GLU A 23 35.90 17.99 37.99
CA GLU A 23 35.15 19.25 38.25
C GLU A 23 34.91 19.76 36.79
N VAL A 24 33.76 20.23 36.29
CA VAL A 24 33.24 21.61 36.31
C VAL A 24 32.23 21.71 35.13
N GLU A 25 30.95 21.95 35.38
CA GLU A 25 30.01 22.57 34.41
C GLU A 25 29.22 23.67 35.12
N LEU A 26 29.92 24.73 35.51
CA LEU A 26 29.30 25.94 36.03
C LEU A 26 30.22 27.15 35.79
N LYS A 27 30.37 27.57 34.51
CA LYS A 27 31.08 28.82 34.19
C LYS A 27 30.87 29.41 32.77
N MET A 28 29.69 29.28 32.15
CA MET A 28 29.46 29.87 30.81
C MET A 28 28.13 30.64 30.62
N VAL A 29 27.65 31.37 31.63
CA VAL A 29 26.58 32.39 31.42
C VAL A 29 26.94 33.77 32.04
N ALA A 30 28.09 33.91 32.72
CA ALA A 30 28.48 35.16 33.39
C ALA A 30 29.64 35.94 32.73
N MET A 31 29.96 35.71 31.45
CA MET A 31 31.13 36.33 30.77
C MET A 31 30.81 37.03 29.43
N VAL A 32 29.56 37.49 29.20
CA VAL A 32 29.24 38.29 27.99
C VAL A 32 28.60 39.65 28.30
N GLN A 33 28.29 39.97 29.57
CA GLN A 33 27.72 41.28 29.95
C GLN A 33 28.73 42.31 30.49
N SER A 34 30.05 42.07 30.47
CA SER A 34 31.01 43.01 31.05
C SER A 34 32.27 43.27 30.23
N LEU A 35 32.18 43.62 28.94
CA LEU A 35 33.34 44.14 28.19
C LEU A 35 32.98 45.09 27.02
N VAL A 36 31.90 45.86 27.14
CA VAL A 36 31.66 47.04 26.28
C VAL A 36 31.28 48.23 27.16
N SER A 37 32.27 48.80 27.84
CA SER A 37 32.21 50.15 28.42
C SER A 37 33.62 50.54 28.88
N ARG A 38 34.03 51.79 28.57
CA ARG A 38 35.28 52.50 28.93
C ARG A 38 36.44 52.22 27.95
N HIS A 39 37.00 53.14 27.15
CA HIS A 39 37.00 54.60 27.03
C HIS A 39 37.24 54.94 25.53
N ALA A 40 36.42 55.78 24.90
CA ALA A 40 36.59 57.22 24.72
C ALA A 40 37.68 57.66 23.70
N THR A 41 37.26 57.69 22.43
CA THR A 41 37.43 58.75 21.39
C THR A 41 38.43 59.91 21.56
N ARG A 42 39.21 60.17 20.50
CA ARG A 42 39.45 61.43 19.74
C ARG A 42 40.40 61.09 18.55
N HIS A 43 40.25 61.46 17.27
CA HIS A 43 39.51 62.50 16.53
C HIS A 43 39.27 62.07 15.05
N VAL A 44 38.07 62.39 14.51
CA VAL A 44 37.67 62.78 13.12
C VAL A 44 38.02 61.84 11.93
N GLY A 45 37.12 61.45 11.01
CA GLY A 45 35.84 62.03 10.58
C GLY A 45 34.69 61.01 10.42
N GLY A 46 33.52 61.42 10.90
CA GLY A 46 32.42 60.55 11.31
C GLY A 46 31.08 60.80 10.61
N ALA A 47 31.07 61.04 9.29
CA ALA A 47 29.81 61.15 8.55
C ALA A 47 29.35 59.81 7.92
N PHE A 48 30.28 59.01 7.39
CA PHE A 48 29.92 57.82 6.61
C PHE A 48 29.52 56.60 7.46
N ARG A 49 30.05 56.52 8.69
CA ARG A 49 29.85 55.37 9.59
C ARG A 49 28.52 55.40 10.36
N ARG A 50 27.88 56.58 10.44
CA ARG A 50 26.57 56.75 11.10
C ARG A 50 25.39 56.36 10.20
N LEU A 51 25.57 56.39 8.87
CA LEU A 51 24.53 55.94 7.92
C LEU A 51 24.46 54.41 7.85
N VAL A 52 25.60 53.72 7.93
CA VAL A 52 25.67 52.24 7.85
C VAL A 52 25.18 51.57 9.13
N LEU A 53 25.42 52.16 10.30
CA LEU A 53 24.93 51.61 11.58
C LEU A 53 23.43 51.83 11.80
N LEU A 54 22.83 52.89 11.23
CA LEU A 54 21.38 53.10 11.33
C LEU A 54 20.59 52.10 10.48
N CYS A 55 21.10 51.72 9.30
CA CYS A 55 20.49 50.72 8.43
C CYS A 55 20.59 49.29 8.99
N VAL A 56 21.63 48.97 9.78
CA VAL A 56 21.79 47.63 10.38
C VAL A 56 20.94 47.48 11.65
N CYS A 57 20.69 48.56 12.41
CA CYS A 57 19.82 48.49 13.59
C CYS A 57 18.31 48.47 13.24
N LEU A 58 17.90 49.03 12.10
CA LEU A 58 16.52 48.95 11.58
C LEU A 58 16.19 47.57 10.95
N ALA A 59 17.18 46.73 10.66
CA ALA A 59 16.99 45.38 10.14
C ALA A 59 16.88 44.29 11.24
N LEU A 60 17.14 44.63 12.51
CA LEU A 60 17.12 43.70 13.65
C LEU A 60 15.92 43.90 14.59
N SER A 61 14.97 44.77 14.24
CA SER A 61 13.77 45.07 15.03
C SER A 61 12.49 44.63 14.30
N GLY A 62 12.48 43.39 13.81
CA GLY A 62 11.31 42.76 13.19
C GLY A 62 11.01 41.38 13.81
N CYS A 63 9.94 41.32 14.59
CA CYS A 63 9.20 40.11 15.00
C CYS A 63 9.89 39.14 15.98
N GLY A 64 9.95 39.55 17.25
CA GLY A 64 9.87 38.61 18.39
C GLY A 64 8.43 38.50 18.87
N TYR A 65 7.57 37.77 18.14
CA TYR A 65 6.31 37.29 18.71
C TYR A 65 6.62 35.97 19.41
N TYR A 66 6.86 36.04 20.73
CA TYR A 66 6.92 34.86 21.58
C TYR A 66 5.52 34.23 21.59
N ALA A 67 5.34 33.14 20.86
CA ALA A 67 4.29 32.18 21.17
C ALA A 67 4.74 31.47 22.46
N GLN A 68 3.95 31.63 23.53
CA GLN A 68 4.13 30.84 24.75
C GLN A 68 4.09 29.34 24.37
N PRO A 69 4.99 28.50 24.91
CA PRO A 69 4.73 27.07 24.92
C PRO A 69 3.47 26.85 25.77
N ILE A 70 2.44 26.31 25.14
CA ILE A 70 1.26 25.81 25.84
C ILE A 70 1.75 24.64 26.69
N ALA A 71 1.35 24.64 27.96
CA ALA A 71 1.75 23.66 28.95
C ALA A 71 1.46 22.22 28.47
N GLU A 72 2.47 21.38 28.61
CA GLU A 72 2.50 19.94 28.36
C GLU A 72 1.76 19.16 29.46
N SER A 73 0.51 19.53 29.75
CA SER A 73 -0.24 18.95 30.88
C SER A 73 -1.73 18.73 30.65
N GLU A 74 -2.14 18.39 29.42
CA GLU A 74 -3.48 17.82 29.13
C GLU A 74 -3.42 16.76 28.02
N ILE A 75 -2.57 15.72 28.17
CA ILE A 75 -2.77 14.45 27.43
C ILE A 75 -2.50 13.28 28.39
N HIS A 76 -3.29 13.23 29.46
CA HIS A 76 -3.55 11.97 30.14
C HIS A 76 -5.04 11.67 29.92
N ASN A 77 -5.33 10.99 28.82
CA ASN A 77 -6.48 10.10 28.80
C ASN A 77 -5.90 8.70 28.68
N GLU A 78 -6.17 7.87 29.69
CA GLU A 78 -6.16 6.41 29.53
C GLU A 78 -6.94 6.05 28.25
N PRO A 79 -6.53 5.00 27.50
CA PRO A 79 -7.22 4.62 26.28
C PRO A 79 -8.64 4.15 26.61
N GLN A 80 -9.60 5.08 26.54
CA GLN A 80 -11.01 4.77 26.43
C GLN A 80 -11.22 4.26 25.01
N GLN A 81 -11.67 3.01 24.85
CA GLN A 81 -12.08 2.47 23.55
C GLN A 81 -13.19 3.35 22.98
N GLU A 82 -12.85 4.27 22.09
CA GLU A 82 -13.82 5.05 21.33
C GLU A 82 -14.52 4.09 20.36
N LEU A 83 -15.84 3.90 20.54
CA LEU A 83 -16.64 3.12 19.60
C LEU A 83 -16.59 3.78 18.22
N HIS A 84 -16.17 3.02 17.20
CA HIS A 84 -16.11 3.47 15.82
C HIS A 84 -17.48 4.02 15.35
N THR A 85 -17.45 5.22 14.80
CA THR A 85 -18.63 5.88 14.23
C THR A 85 -18.69 5.63 12.73
N LEU A 86 -19.91 5.49 12.20
CA LEU A 86 -20.15 5.25 10.78
C LEU A 86 -19.83 6.50 9.96
N SER A 87 -19.17 6.30 8.82
CA SER A 87 -18.71 7.34 7.91
C SER A 87 -19.47 7.33 6.57
N THR A 88 -19.46 8.46 5.87
CA THR A 88 -20.05 8.53 4.53
C THR A 88 -19.33 7.58 3.58
N GLY A 89 -20.09 6.80 2.80
CA GLY A 89 -19.56 5.79 1.89
C GLY A 89 -19.49 4.37 2.48
N ASP A 90 -19.66 4.20 3.80
CA ASP A 90 -19.76 2.88 4.42
C ASP A 90 -20.99 2.15 3.87
N GLU A 91 -20.85 0.84 3.69
CA GLU A 91 -21.94 -0.03 3.25
C GLU A 91 -22.44 -0.82 4.46
N ILE A 92 -23.68 -0.54 4.86
CA ILE A 92 -24.33 -1.22 5.98
C ILE A 92 -25.38 -2.18 5.46
N GLU A 93 -25.42 -3.38 6.03
CA GLU A 93 -26.51 -4.33 5.85
C GLU A 93 -27.41 -4.25 7.08
N VAL A 94 -28.66 -3.84 6.87
CA VAL A 94 -29.68 -3.85 7.90
C VAL A 94 -30.40 -5.18 7.80
N ARG A 95 -30.32 -5.99 8.87
CA ARG A 95 -30.97 -7.30 8.95
C ARG A 95 -32.10 -7.28 9.97
N PHE A 96 -33.27 -7.74 9.55
CA PHE A 96 -34.45 -7.94 10.38
C PHE A 96 -34.58 -9.43 10.70
N THR A 97 -34.46 -9.80 11.97
CA THR A 97 -34.42 -11.21 12.39
C THR A 97 -35.67 -12.00 11.99
N TYR A 98 -36.84 -11.35 12.02
CA TYR A 98 -38.13 -11.99 11.75
C TYR A 98 -38.78 -11.58 10.41
N TRP A 99 -38.15 -10.67 9.65
CA TRP A 99 -38.66 -10.13 8.37
C TRP A 99 -37.52 -10.04 7.33
N PRO A 100 -36.94 -11.18 6.89
CA PRO A 100 -35.80 -11.17 5.98
C PRO A 100 -36.08 -10.47 4.64
N GLU A 101 -37.34 -10.30 4.25
CA GLU A 101 -37.79 -9.53 3.09
C GLU A 101 -37.49 -8.03 3.18
N LEU A 102 -37.24 -7.51 4.38
CA LEU A 102 -36.83 -6.12 4.63
C LEU A 102 -35.31 -5.96 4.73
N ASN A 103 -34.55 -7.05 4.58
CA ASN A 103 -33.10 -6.97 4.62
C ASN A 103 -32.59 -6.18 3.42
N GLU A 104 -31.89 -5.09 3.69
CA GLU A 104 -31.41 -4.18 2.67
C GLU A 104 -29.95 -3.82 2.95
N ILE A 105 -29.17 -3.75 1.87
CA ILE A 105 -27.80 -3.27 1.91
C ILE A 105 -27.84 -1.84 1.39
N GLN A 106 -27.44 -0.90 2.24
CA GLN A 106 -27.48 0.51 1.94
C GLN A 106 -26.12 1.15 2.14
N GLN A 107 -25.68 1.92 1.15
CA GLN A 107 -24.52 2.77 1.28
C GLN A 107 -24.92 4.09 1.94
N ILE A 108 -24.13 4.56 2.91
CA ILE A 108 -24.31 5.87 3.53
C ILE A 108 -23.99 6.93 2.48
N ARG A 109 -25.00 7.71 2.08
CA ARG A 109 -24.89 8.75 1.06
C ARG A 109 -23.96 9.89 1.51
N PRO A 110 -23.47 10.75 0.60
CA PRO A 110 -22.58 11.87 0.93
C PRO A 110 -23.16 12.92 1.89
N ASP A 111 -24.49 12.99 2.01
CA ASP A 111 -25.21 13.83 2.97
C ASP A 111 -25.29 13.19 4.38
N GLY A 112 -24.80 11.94 4.52
CA GLY A 112 -24.78 11.18 5.77
C GLY A 112 -26.04 10.38 6.06
N TYR A 113 -26.97 10.26 5.09
CA TYR A 113 -28.23 9.55 5.25
C TYR A 113 -28.22 8.19 4.55
N VAL A 114 -29.03 7.27 5.08
CA VAL A 114 -29.39 5.99 4.46
C VAL A 114 -30.88 6.03 4.14
N ASP A 115 -31.26 5.58 2.96
CA ASP A 115 -32.66 5.44 2.58
C ASP A 115 -33.11 4.03 2.95
N LEU A 116 -34.21 3.93 3.70
CA LEU A 116 -34.76 2.67 4.18
C LEU A 116 -36.26 2.68 3.89
N GLY A 117 -36.73 1.78 3.04
CA GLY A 117 -38.01 1.93 2.33
C GLY A 117 -39.27 2.24 3.19
N ILE A 118 -39.32 1.81 4.45
CA ILE A 118 -40.47 2.05 5.35
C ILE A 118 -40.29 3.30 6.21
N VAL A 119 -39.07 3.58 6.66
CA VAL A 119 -38.77 4.68 7.60
C VAL A 119 -38.14 5.90 6.91
N ASN A 120 -38.05 5.86 5.58
CA ASN A 120 -37.40 6.85 4.71
C ASN A 120 -35.97 7.13 5.17
N GLU A 121 -35.51 8.37 4.97
CA GLU A 121 -34.13 8.78 5.22
C GLU A 121 -33.79 8.83 6.73
N VAL A 122 -32.79 8.05 7.13
CA VAL A 122 -32.23 8.05 8.49
C VAL A 122 -30.78 8.49 8.46
N ARG A 123 -30.40 9.43 9.34
CA ARG A 123 -29.01 9.87 9.43
C ARG A 123 -28.15 8.76 10.04
N ALA A 124 -27.19 8.22 9.29
CA ALA A 124 -26.30 7.16 9.74
C ALA A 124 -24.89 7.67 10.04
N ALA A 125 -24.39 8.66 9.28
CA ALA A 125 -23.06 9.21 9.48
C ALA A 125 -22.90 9.89 10.85
N GLY A 126 -21.81 9.59 11.54
CA GLY A 126 -21.47 10.11 12.87
C GLY A 126 -22.18 9.39 14.03
N LYS A 127 -22.92 8.31 13.79
CA LYS A 127 -23.50 7.45 14.83
C LYS A 127 -22.71 6.17 14.99
N THR A 128 -22.74 5.60 16.19
CA THR A 128 -22.25 4.23 16.40
C THR A 128 -23.28 3.21 15.94
N VAL A 129 -22.83 1.98 15.66
CA VAL A 129 -23.72 0.87 15.26
C VAL A 129 -24.85 0.64 16.29
N PRO A 130 -24.60 0.63 17.62
CA PRO A 130 -25.65 0.50 18.61
C PRO A 130 -26.65 1.66 18.63
N GLU A 131 -26.19 2.90 18.46
CA GLU A 131 -27.05 4.09 18.39
C GLU A 131 -27.98 4.04 17.18
N LEU A 132 -27.43 3.73 16.00
CA LEU A 132 -28.22 3.58 14.79
C LEU A 132 -29.23 2.44 14.92
N THR A 133 -28.84 1.33 15.53
CA THR A 133 -29.73 0.19 15.79
C THR A 133 -30.90 0.59 16.70
N ALA A 134 -30.63 1.33 17.79
CA ALA A 134 -31.67 1.79 18.70
C ALA A 134 -32.66 2.75 18.00
N GLU A 135 -32.16 3.68 17.19
CA GLU A 135 -33.02 4.60 16.45
C GLU A 135 -33.88 3.88 15.40
N LEU A 136 -33.31 2.94 14.66
CA LEU A 136 -34.08 2.12 13.72
C LEU A 136 -35.15 1.32 14.45
N LYS A 137 -34.84 0.70 15.59
CA LYS A 137 -35.85 -0.02 16.40
C LYS A 137 -37.01 0.91 16.79
N THR A 138 -36.74 2.15 17.20
CA THR A 138 -37.78 3.13 17.54
C THR A 138 -38.61 3.55 16.33
N ARG A 139 -37.99 3.84 15.18
CA ARG A 139 -38.71 4.27 13.97
C ARG A 139 -39.59 3.15 13.40
N TYR A 140 -39.05 1.93 13.37
CA TYR A 140 -39.78 0.76 12.89
C TYR A 140 -40.86 0.27 13.86
N ALA A 141 -40.78 0.57 15.16
CA ALA A 141 -41.79 0.15 16.15
C ALA A 141 -43.21 0.68 15.86
N SER A 142 -43.34 1.75 15.08
CA SER A 142 -44.63 2.29 14.64
C SER A 142 -45.35 1.41 13.61
N THR A 143 -44.60 0.58 12.88
CA THR A 143 -45.08 -0.22 11.74
C THR A 143 -44.89 -1.72 11.98
N LEU A 144 -43.82 -2.11 12.67
CA LEU A 144 -43.46 -3.48 13.00
C LEU A 144 -43.57 -3.72 14.51
N LYS A 145 -44.16 -4.84 14.91
CA LYS A 145 -44.31 -5.22 16.32
C LYS A 145 -43.04 -5.94 16.78
N ASN A 146 -42.32 -5.37 17.76
CA ASN A 146 -41.04 -5.88 18.27
C ASN A 146 -39.96 -6.10 17.17
N PRO A 147 -39.53 -5.04 16.47
CA PRO A 147 -38.50 -5.16 15.42
C PRO A 147 -37.14 -5.48 16.05
N GLU A 148 -36.66 -6.70 15.84
CA GLU A 148 -35.29 -7.07 16.17
C GLU A 148 -34.40 -6.84 14.96
N ILE A 149 -33.59 -5.78 15.02
CA ILE A 149 -32.75 -5.27 13.94
C ILE A 149 -31.29 -5.47 14.34
N SER A 150 -30.48 -5.99 13.42
CA SER A 150 -29.03 -6.04 13.53
C SER A 150 -28.40 -5.34 12.33
N ILE A 151 -27.38 -4.51 12.58
CA ILE A 151 -26.68 -3.77 11.54
C ILE A 151 -25.27 -4.35 11.43
N VAL A 152 -24.89 -4.77 10.23
CA VAL A 152 -23.55 -5.28 9.94
C VAL A 152 -22.89 -4.36 8.93
N VAL A 153 -21.70 -3.86 9.22
CA VAL A 153 -20.92 -3.09 8.24
C VAL A 153 -20.27 -4.08 7.27
N ARG A 154 -20.70 -4.06 6.00
CA ARG A 154 -20.22 -4.91 4.91
C ARG A 154 -18.89 -4.43 4.38
N ASN A 155 -18.79 -3.13 4.13
CA ASN A 155 -17.58 -2.46 3.66
C ASN A 155 -17.42 -1.14 4.41
N TYR A 156 -16.25 -0.93 4.99
CA TYR A 156 -15.84 0.39 5.45
C TYR A 156 -15.38 1.21 4.24
N ALA A 157 -15.82 2.46 4.16
CA ALA A 157 -15.31 3.42 3.19
C ALA A 157 -13.79 3.53 3.37
N LYS A 158 -13.03 3.21 2.33
CA LYS A 158 -11.59 3.36 2.36
C LYS A 158 -11.26 4.84 2.37
N GLU A 159 -10.84 5.34 3.53
CA GLU A 159 -10.26 6.67 3.64
C GLU A 159 -8.81 6.64 3.18
N TYR A 160 -8.31 7.75 2.67
CA TYR A 160 -6.96 7.84 2.13
C TYR A 160 -6.19 8.99 2.75
N VAL A 161 -4.88 8.75 2.91
CA VAL A 161 -3.88 9.78 3.19
C VAL A 161 -2.94 9.90 2.00
N TYR A 162 -2.42 11.10 1.77
CA TYR A 162 -1.48 11.34 0.68
C TYR A 162 -0.06 11.30 1.22
N VAL A 163 0.77 10.37 0.75
CA VAL A 163 2.18 10.28 1.13
C VAL A 163 3.03 10.68 -0.08
N GLY A 164 3.85 11.71 0.08
CA GLY A 164 4.68 12.28 -0.98
C GLY A 164 6.10 12.63 -0.54
N GLY A 165 6.94 13.03 -1.50
CA GLY A 165 8.33 13.40 -1.26
C GLY A 165 9.32 12.26 -1.49
N GLU A 166 10.33 12.12 -0.65
CA GLU A 166 11.43 11.14 -0.77
C GLU A 166 11.09 9.74 -0.25
N VAL A 167 9.90 9.26 -0.59
CA VAL A 167 9.49 7.88 -0.40
C VAL A 167 9.69 7.09 -1.71
N LEU A 168 9.69 5.76 -1.64
CA LEU A 168 9.89 4.90 -2.81
C LEU A 168 8.70 5.00 -3.78
N THR A 169 7.47 4.82 -3.28
CA THR A 169 6.23 4.91 -4.06
C THR A 169 5.31 6.01 -3.51
N PRO A 170 5.48 7.27 -3.92
CA PRO A 170 4.57 8.34 -3.51
C PRO A 170 3.18 8.14 -4.11
N GLY A 171 2.13 8.37 -3.32
CA GLY A 171 0.76 8.13 -3.74
C GLY A 171 -0.27 8.16 -2.61
N LEU A 172 -1.49 7.70 -2.94
CA LEU A 172 -2.58 7.53 -1.97
C LEU A 172 -2.39 6.23 -1.22
N ILE A 173 -2.34 6.30 0.12
CA ILE A 173 -2.27 5.15 1.00
C ILE A 173 -3.62 5.00 1.70
N ALA A 174 -4.17 3.78 1.69
CA ALA A 174 -5.41 3.47 2.40
C ALA A 174 -5.17 3.59 3.90
N LEU A 175 -5.97 4.41 4.57
CA LEU A 175 -5.89 4.65 6.00
C LEU A 175 -6.45 3.43 6.75
N GLY A 176 -5.59 2.77 7.53
CA GLY A 176 -6.01 1.75 8.49
C GLY A 176 -6.50 2.36 9.81
N PRO A 177 -7.17 1.58 10.68
CA PRO A 177 -7.51 2.04 12.02
C PRO A 177 -6.25 2.41 12.79
N GLU A 178 -6.22 3.62 13.36
CA GLU A 178 -5.10 4.19 14.15
C GLU A 178 -3.75 4.32 13.41
N MET A 179 -3.77 4.34 12.09
CA MET A 179 -2.54 4.39 11.28
C MET A 179 -1.71 5.66 11.55
N THR A 180 -0.42 5.46 11.82
CA THR A 180 0.54 6.54 12.14
C THR A 180 1.25 7.09 10.90
N ALA A 181 1.85 8.28 11.05
CA ALA A 181 2.66 8.91 9.99
C ALA A 181 3.83 8.03 9.54
N LEU A 182 4.48 7.32 10.47
CA LEU A 182 5.59 6.41 10.18
C LEU A 182 5.10 5.18 9.41
N GLU A 183 4.01 4.54 9.85
CA GLU A 183 3.40 3.40 9.16
C GLU A 183 2.95 3.76 7.74
N ALA A 184 2.44 4.96 7.53
CA ALA A 184 2.07 5.43 6.19
C ALA A 184 3.27 5.61 5.26
N ILE A 185 4.41 6.08 5.79
CA ILE A 185 5.66 6.16 5.04
C ILE A 185 6.20 4.75 4.71
N MET A 186 6.08 3.81 5.65
CA MET A 186 6.47 2.41 5.43
C MET A 186 5.56 1.73 4.41
N ALA A 187 4.25 1.99 4.43
CA ALA A 187 3.30 1.50 3.44
C ALA A 187 3.57 2.08 2.04
N ALA A 188 4.21 3.25 1.95
CA ALA A 188 4.68 3.87 0.71
C ALA A 188 6.02 3.29 0.17
N GLY A 189 6.32 2.02 0.49
CA GLY A 189 7.34 1.22 -0.19
C GLY A 189 8.47 0.65 0.69
N GLY A 190 8.37 0.74 2.02
CA GLY A 190 9.19 0.03 3.03
C GLY A 190 10.68 0.41 3.12
N GLN A 191 11.28 0.85 2.01
CA GLN A 191 12.64 1.38 1.92
C GLN A 191 12.59 2.89 1.66
N LEU A 192 13.30 3.65 2.49
CA LEU A 192 13.51 5.08 2.28
C LEU A 192 14.65 5.29 1.27
N LYS A 193 14.54 6.33 0.43
CA LYS A 193 15.66 6.76 -0.41
C LYS A 193 16.79 7.26 0.48
N ALA A 194 18.05 7.06 0.07
CA ALA A 194 19.22 7.58 0.80
C ALA A 194 19.19 9.12 0.97
N SER A 195 18.40 9.81 0.14
CA SER A 195 18.15 11.25 0.19
C SER A 195 16.98 11.67 1.10
N ALA A 196 16.29 10.77 1.79
CA ALA A 196 15.14 11.10 2.63
C ALA A 196 15.55 11.66 4.00
N ARG A 197 14.88 12.73 4.47
CA ARG A 197 15.11 13.31 5.80
C ARG A 197 13.92 13.04 6.73
N MET A 198 14.10 12.15 7.71
CA MET A 198 13.06 11.77 8.68
C MET A 198 12.89 12.75 9.84
N SER A 199 13.90 13.58 10.13
CA SER A 199 13.86 14.62 11.18
C SER A 199 13.18 15.92 10.77
N GLY A 200 12.25 15.87 9.81
CA GLY A 200 11.59 17.04 9.27
C GLY A 200 10.43 16.72 8.34
N VAL A 201 9.73 15.61 8.61
CA VAL A 201 8.56 15.21 7.82
C VAL A 201 7.45 16.24 8.02
N ILE A 202 6.85 16.72 6.94
CA ILE A 202 5.81 17.74 7.00
C ILE A 202 4.45 17.05 6.95
N LEU A 203 3.66 17.20 8.01
CA LEU A 203 2.25 16.82 8.03
C LEU A 203 1.40 18.05 7.76
N VAL A 204 0.55 17.97 6.74
CA VAL A 204 -0.47 18.98 6.46
C VAL A 204 -1.84 18.40 6.77
N ARG A 205 -2.50 18.97 7.78
CA ARG A 205 -3.84 18.58 8.25
C ARG A 205 -4.85 19.68 7.95
N HIS A 206 -6.06 19.28 7.57
CA HIS A 206 -7.15 20.21 7.26
C HIS A 206 -8.23 20.16 8.34
N THR A 207 -8.29 21.21 9.18
CA THR A 207 -9.25 21.28 10.29
C THR A 207 -10.05 22.58 10.17
N GLY A 208 -11.39 22.50 10.16
CA GLY A 208 -12.27 23.68 10.15
C GLY A 208 -12.09 24.63 8.95
N GLY A 209 -11.72 24.11 7.77
CA GLY A 209 -11.50 24.91 6.56
C GLY A 209 -10.14 25.61 6.48
N LYS A 210 -9.26 25.40 7.46
CA LYS A 210 -7.88 25.92 7.48
C LYS A 210 -6.88 24.77 7.37
N ARG A 211 -5.75 25.02 6.71
CA ARG A 211 -4.64 24.06 6.57
C ARG A 211 -3.59 24.37 7.63
N TYR A 212 -3.28 23.40 8.46
CA TYR A 212 -2.20 23.44 9.43
C TYR A 212 -1.06 22.57 8.92
N ALA A 213 0.16 23.09 8.92
CA ALA A 213 1.36 22.34 8.57
C ALA A 213 2.28 22.27 9.79
N ALA A 214 2.69 21.06 10.16
CA ALA A 214 3.62 20.82 11.26
C ALA A 214 4.81 20.01 10.75
N ALA A 215 6.01 20.34 11.21
CA ALA A 215 7.19 19.51 11.03
C ALA A 215 7.25 18.49 12.18
N ILE A 216 7.38 17.23 11.83
CA ILE A 216 7.40 16.09 12.75
C ILE A 216 8.76 15.40 12.59
N ASP A 217 9.39 15.11 13.72
CA ASP A 217 10.59 14.29 13.76
C ASP A 217 10.20 12.83 13.93
N LEU A 218 10.33 12.05 12.85
CA LEU A 218 10.10 10.61 12.87
C LEU A 218 11.40 9.82 12.95
N ALA A 219 12.57 10.49 12.97
CA ALA A 219 13.86 9.81 13.12
C ALA A 219 13.99 9.20 14.53
N GLU A 220 13.50 9.90 15.55
CA GLU A 220 13.54 9.42 16.93
C GLU A 220 12.69 8.16 17.15
N GLN A 221 11.57 8.02 16.42
CA GLN A 221 10.74 6.82 16.43
C GLN A 221 11.46 5.61 15.82
N ILE A 222 12.25 5.83 14.76
CA ILE A 222 13.04 4.77 14.11
C ILE A 222 14.19 4.32 15.01
N ASP A 223 14.81 5.26 15.72
CA ASP A 223 15.92 5.00 16.65
C ASP A 223 15.47 4.36 17.97
N GLY A 224 14.16 4.10 18.13
CA GLY A 224 13.60 3.43 19.31
C GLY A 224 13.52 4.31 20.57
N LYS A 225 13.52 5.64 20.41
CA LYS A 225 13.30 6.57 21.51
C LYS A 225 11.80 6.74 21.79
N GLU A 226 11.46 6.90 23.07
CA GLU A 226 10.09 7.15 23.51
C GLU A 226 9.60 8.48 22.92
N SER A 227 8.67 8.39 21.97
CA SER A 227 8.14 9.53 21.22
C SER A 227 6.66 9.28 20.89
N VAL A 228 5.87 10.36 20.86
CA VAL A 228 4.42 10.26 20.73
C VAL A 228 4.06 9.83 19.29
N PRO A 229 3.32 8.71 19.11
CA PRO A 229 2.88 8.29 17.78
C PRO A 229 1.92 9.33 17.19
N VAL A 230 2.21 9.80 15.97
CA VAL A 230 1.35 10.77 15.29
C VAL A 230 0.34 10.01 14.43
N VAL A 231 -0.88 9.88 14.95
CA VAL A 231 -2.00 9.25 14.24
C VAL A 231 -2.51 10.17 13.12
N LEU A 232 -2.69 9.61 11.93
CA LEU A 232 -3.17 10.33 10.76
C LEU A 232 -4.69 10.42 10.73
N GLN A 233 -5.18 11.49 10.08
CA GLN A 233 -6.59 11.70 9.81
C GLN A 233 -6.87 11.61 8.30
N PRO A 234 -8.12 11.34 7.91
CA PRO A 234 -8.51 11.29 6.50
C PRO A 234 -8.11 12.58 5.78
N ARG A 235 -7.51 12.43 4.59
CA ARG A 235 -7.03 13.53 3.73
C ARG A 235 -5.82 14.30 4.27
N ASP A 236 -5.14 13.78 5.29
CA ASP A 236 -3.81 14.29 5.68
C ASP A 236 -2.80 14.09 4.54
N ILE A 237 -1.86 15.03 4.46
CA ILE A 237 -0.73 14.98 3.52
C ILE A 237 0.55 14.82 4.33
N VAL A 238 1.23 13.70 4.15
CA VAL A 238 2.55 13.43 4.73
C VAL A 238 3.60 13.65 3.64
N PHE A 239 4.49 14.61 3.82
CA PHE A 239 5.53 14.95 2.86
C PHE A 239 6.92 14.77 3.46
N VAL A 240 7.71 13.85 2.89
CA VAL A 240 9.08 13.57 3.32
C VAL A 240 10.06 14.41 2.51
N PRO A 241 10.76 15.40 3.10
CA PRO A 241 11.68 16.24 2.35
C PRO A 241 12.99 15.51 2.01
N ARG A 242 13.70 16.07 1.02
CA ARG A 242 15.09 15.69 0.71
C ARG A 242 16.02 16.19 1.81
N THR A 243 17.05 15.42 2.12
CA THR A 243 18.22 15.94 2.83
C THR A 243 18.79 17.09 2.00
N PRO A 244 19.08 18.25 2.62
CA PRO A 244 19.90 19.26 1.98
C PRO A 244 21.31 18.68 1.86
N ILE A 245 21.55 17.87 0.83
CA ILE A 245 22.90 17.55 0.40
C ILE A 245 23.45 18.90 -0.06
N ASP A 246 24.45 19.37 0.69
CA ASP A 246 25.24 20.56 0.37
C ASP A 246 25.52 20.57 -1.13
N HIS A 247 25.01 21.59 -1.81
CA HIS A 247 25.16 21.78 -3.24
C HIS A 247 26.58 22.28 -3.53
N ASN A 248 27.58 21.52 -3.11
CA ASN A 248 28.96 21.67 -3.52
C ASN A 248 29.26 20.72 -4.68
N ARG A 249 28.48 20.84 -5.76
CA ARG A 249 28.97 20.55 -7.12
C ARG A 249 29.42 21.85 -7.75
N GLY A 250 30.62 22.26 -7.37
CA GLY A 250 31.23 23.47 -7.88
C GLY A 250 32.68 23.70 -7.44
N ARG A 251 33.41 22.68 -6.97
CA ARG A 251 34.87 22.75 -6.87
C ARG A 251 35.48 21.38 -6.55
N ASP A 252 35.87 20.66 -7.59
CA ASP A 252 36.93 19.67 -7.49
C ASP A 252 37.94 19.90 -8.62
N ARG A 253 38.92 20.73 -8.28
CA ARG A 253 40.34 20.62 -8.64
C ARG A 253 41.08 21.27 -7.49
N ASP A 254 41.59 20.48 -6.55
CA ASP A 254 42.93 19.91 -6.67
C ASP A 254 43.36 19.34 -5.32
N HIS A 255 44.00 18.19 -5.42
CA HIS A 255 44.60 17.44 -4.33
C HIS A 255 45.62 18.25 -3.53
N ARG A 256 45.54 18.12 -2.20
CA ARG A 256 46.57 17.58 -1.29
C ARG A 256 46.10 17.88 0.14
N GLY A 257 45.74 16.86 0.93
CA GLY A 257 46.70 16.07 1.71
C GLY A 257 46.81 16.70 3.10
N CYS A 258 46.01 16.25 4.06
CA CYS A 258 46.40 15.27 5.09
C CYS A 258 47.65 15.66 5.87
N THR A 259 47.46 16.10 7.12
CA THR A 259 47.93 15.51 8.40
C THR A 259 47.81 16.62 9.46
N ALA A 260 46.81 16.63 10.32
CA ALA A 260 46.66 15.82 11.55
C ALA A 260 47.72 16.14 12.62
N MET A 261 47.21 16.74 13.71
CA MET A 261 47.56 16.55 15.13
C MET A 261 49.03 16.59 15.56
N ILE A 262 49.34 17.41 16.58
CA ILE A 262 49.78 16.97 17.92
C ILE A 262 50.13 18.18 18.80
N ALA A 263 49.76 18.04 20.08
CA ALA A 263 50.25 18.67 21.32
C ALA A 263 49.92 20.16 21.58
N ASP A 264 49.08 20.47 22.58
CA ASP A 264 49.37 20.45 24.04
C ASP A 264 50.52 21.43 24.36
N ARG A 265 50.29 22.62 24.93
CA ARG A 265 49.79 22.96 26.28
C ARG A 265 50.95 23.41 27.16
N GLU A 266 50.67 24.53 27.82
CA GLU A 266 51.18 24.95 29.13
C GLU A 266 52.51 25.70 29.28
N HIS A 267 52.36 26.80 30.06
CA HIS A 267 53.27 27.29 31.09
C HIS A 267 54.59 27.94 30.62
N THR A 268 55.06 29.08 31.12
CA THR A 268 54.56 30.16 31.99
C THR A 268 55.71 31.18 32.06
N LEU A 269 55.36 32.42 32.44
CA LEU A 269 56.12 33.30 33.34
C LEU A 269 57.44 33.94 32.87
N HIS A 270 57.44 35.26 33.08
CA HIS A 270 58.58 36.13 33.38
C HIS A 270 59.66 36.32 32.31
N ARG A 271 59.68 37.53 31.73
CA ARG A 271 60.56 38.59 32.25
C ARG A 271 60.23 39.94 31.63
N GLU A 272 60.11 40.92 32.52
CA GLU A 272 60.24 42.34 32.20
C GLU A 272 61.64 42.66 31.69
N ALA A 273 61.70 43.81 31.00
CA ALA A 273 62.85 44.65 30.71
C ALA A 273 63.75 44.26 29.54
N LEU A 274 63.75 45.14 28.53
CA LEU A 274 64.88 45.96 28.07
C LEU A 274 65.00 46.01 26.53
N GLU A 275 65.00 47.25 26.03
CA GLU A 275 65.59 47.71 24.76
C GLU A 275 65.06 47.21 23.41
N GLU A 276 64.28 48.12 22.78
CA GLU A 276 64.64 48.83 21.54
C GLU A 276 65.46 48.08 20.46
N LEU A 277 64.94 48.16 19.21
CA LEU A 277 65.50 47.78 17.89
C LEU A 277 65.16 46.39 17.32
N LEU A 278 64.01 46.24 16.62
CA LEU A 278 63.90 45.43 15.39
C LEU A 278 62.80 45.98 14.42
N PRO A 279 62.97 45.88 13.08
CA PRO A 279 62.14 46.57 12.08
C PRO A 279 60.93 45.76 11.59
N ARG A 280 59.96 46.43 10.96
CA ARG A 280 58.78 45.84 10.32
C ARG A 280 59.10 45.13 9.00
N GLU A 281 58.93 43.80 8.94
CA GLU A 281 58.65 43.03 7.72
C GLU A 281 57.13 43.16 7.41
N GLY A 282 56.56 43.24 6.21
CA GLY A 282 57.01 43.08 4.83
C GLY A 282 55.74 42.74 4.02
N ARG A 283 54.86 43.73 3.73
CA ARG A 283 53.71 43.53 2.82
C ARG A 283 54.17 43.79 1.40
N SER A 284 54.19 42.77 0.55
CA SER A 284 54.34 42.95 -0.90
C SER A 284 53.17 43.77 -1.43
N SER A 285 53.47 44.93 -2.00
CA SER A 285 52.48 45.86 -2.52
C SER A 285 52.05 45.41 -3.92
N ILE A 286 50.78 45.64 -4.32
CA ILE A 286 50.29 45.38 -5.70
C ILE A 286 51.18 46.09 -6.75
N ARG A 287 51.83 47.19 -6.32
CA ARG A 287 52.83 47.92 -7.10
C ARG A 287 54.05 47.04 -7.47
N ASP A 288 54.48 46.15 -6.60
CA ASP A 288 55.67 45.32 -6.80
C ASP A 288 55.41 44.24 -7.85
N ILE A 289 54.20 43.66 -7.84
CA ILE A 289 53.74 42.68 -8.85
C ILE A 289 53.64 43.35 -10.23
N LEU A 290 53.07 44.55 -10.31
CA LEU A 290 52.98 45.30 -11.57
C LEU A 290 54.37 45.68 -12.11
N GLN A 291 55.31 46.10 -11.25
CA GLN A 291 56.68 46.39 -11.66
C GLN A 291 57.42 45.15 -12.18
N SER A 292 57.24 43.99 -11.52
CA SER A 292 57.79 42.71 -11.99
C SER A 292 57.28 42.36 -13.39
N MET A 293 55.98 42.54 -13.65
CA MET A 293 55.39 42.31 -14.98
C MET A 293 55.97 43.23 -16.06
N PHE A 294 56.19 44.52 -15.76
CA PHE A 294 56.78 45.46 -16.73
C PHE A 294 58.25 45.17 -17.03
N ARG A 295 59.01 44.69 -16.06
CA ARG A 295 60.41 44.31 -16.21
C ARG A 295 60.57 43.07 -17.09
N HIS A 296 59.71 42.09 -16.88
CA HIS A 296 59.70 40.81 -17.58
C HIS A 296 58.75 40.76 -18.78
N LYS A 297 58.29 41.91 -19.30
CA LYS A 297 57.32 41.96 -20.42
C LYS A 297 57.75 41.17 -21.67
N ARG A 298 59.06 41.02 -21.91
CA ARG A 298 59.59 40.23 -23.03
C ARG A 298 59.48 38.73 -22.78
N THR A 299 59.75 38.24 -21.57
CA THR A 299 59.63 36.80 -21.24
C THR A 299 58.16 36.38 -21.22
N ILE A 300 57.28 37.23 -20.67
CA ILE A 300 55.82 37.03 -20.71
C ILE A 300 55.32 36.95 -22.16
N MET A 301 55.73 37.90 -23.02
CA MET A 301 55.31 37.92 -24.43
C MET A 301 55.84 36.72 -25.21
N LEU A 302 57.10 36.30 -25.01
CA LEU A 302 57.67 35.13 -25.68
C LEU A 302 57.01 33.83 -25.24
N PHE A 303 56.76 33.67 -23.94
CA PHE A 303 56.05 32.50 -23.41
C PHE A 303 54.61 32.44 -23.95
N PHE A 304 53.89 33.56 -23.90
CA PHE A 304 52.54 33.68 -24.44
C PHE A 304 52.49 33.32 -25.94
N LEU A 305 53.39 33.90 -26.74
CA LEU A 305 53.45 33.63 -28.17
C LEU A 305 53.81 32.17 -28.46
N GLY A 306 54.75 31.58 -27.71
CA GLY A 306 55.13 30.18 -27.85
C GLY A 306 53.98 29.22 -27.54
N VAL A 307 53.20 29.48 -26.48
CA VAL A 307 52.02 28.67 -26.13
C VAL A 307 50.92 28.83 -27.18
N VAL A 308 50.62 30.05 -27.62
CA VAL A 308 49.57 30.28 -28.65
C VAL A 308 49.96 29.64 -29.98
N VAL A 309 51.22 29.78 -30.42
CA VAL A 309 51.70 29.18 -31.68
C VAL A 309 51.71 27.65 -31.59
N SER A 310 52.15 27.06 -30.48
CA SER A 310 52.13 25.60 -30.31
C SER A 310 50.70 25.04 -30.28
N VAL A 311 49.77 25.68 -29.57
CA VAL A 311 48.35 25.29 -29.56
C VAL A 311 47.74 25.43 -30.95
N LEU A 312 48.08 26.49 -31.69
CA LEU A 312 47.63 26.70 -33.07
C LEU A 312 48.15 25.59 -34.00
N ILE A 313 49.44 25.25 -33.91
CA ILE A 313 50.06 24.17 -34.70
C ILE A 313 49.38 22.83 -34.39
N VAL A 314 49.23 22.47 -33.12
CA VAL A 314 48.56 21.22 -32.70
C VAL A 314 47.10 21.19 -33.17
N SER A 315 46.38 22.30 -33.07
CA SER A 315 44.98 22.40 -33.50
C SER A 315 44.78 22.39 -35.02
N LEU A 316 45.83 22.68 -35.80
CA LEU A 316 45.81 22.58 -37.27
C LEU A 316 46.28 21.21 -37.78
N LEU A 317 47.16 20.54 -37.04
CA LEU A 317 47.67 19.20 -37.36
C LEU A 317 46.71 18.07 -36.97
N THR A 318 45.79 18.34 -36.06
CA THR A 318 44.77 17.36 -35.64
C THR A 318 43.69 17.23 -36.73
N PRO A 319 43.34 16.00 -37.16
CA PRO A 319 42.37 15.79 -38.22
C PRO A 319 40.97 16.26 -37.78
N ASN A 320 40.19 16.71 -38.76
CA ASN A 320 38.81 17.10 -38.54
C ASN A 320 37.95 15.84 -38.39
N VAL A 321 37.13 15.79 -37.36
CA VAL A 321 36.18 14.68 -37.11
C VAL A 321 34.76 15.18 -37.35
N TYR A 322 33.99 14.39 -38.08
CA TYR A 322 32.60 14.62 -38.44
C TYR A 322 31.70 13.63 -37.70
N GLU A 323 30.45 14.01 -37.41
CA GLU A 323 29.47 13.19 -36.70
C GLU A 323 28.21 13.05 -37.54
N SER A 324 27.89 11.84 -37.99
CA SER A 324 26.61 11.54 -38.65
C SER A 324 25.57 11.20 -37.58
N ASP A 325 24.36 11.75 -37.70
CA ASP A 325 23.26 11.55 -36.77
C ASP A 325 22.07 10.86 -37.45
N ALA A 326 21.38 9.98 -36.72
CA ALA A 326 20.11 9.38 -37.13
C ALA A 326 19.15 9.32 -35.95
N ARG A 327 17.84 9.32 -36.23
CA ARG A 327 16.80 9.22 -35.20
C ARG A 327 15.84 8.09 -35.50
N VAL A 328 15.62 7.27 -34.50
CA VAL A 328 14.78 6.08 -34.57
C VAL A 328 13.71 6.17 -33.50
N LEU A 329 12.45 5.97 -33.87
CA LEU A 329 11.30 5.95 -32.98
C LEU A 329 10.94 4.52 -32.64
N LEU A 330 10.92 4.22 -31.35
CA LEU A 330 10.34 3.01 -30.81
C LEU A 330 8.84 3.23 -30.69
N ARG A 331 8.06 2.49 -31.45
CA ARG A 331 6.60 2.44 -31.28
C ARG A 331 6.31 1.35 -30.25
N VAL A 332 5.28 1.53 -29.44
CA VAL A 332 4.78 0.48 -28.54
C VAL A 332 4.41 -0.72 -29.42
N GLY A 333 5.17 -1.81 -29.31
CA GLY A 333 5.09 -2.96 -30.19
C GLY A 333 4.76 -4.25 -29.44
N ARG A 334 5.03 -5.37 -30.12
CA ARG A 334 4.56 -6.72 -29.78
C ARG A 334 5.14 -7.26 -28.46
N GLU A 335 6.22 -6.66 -28.00
CA GLU A 335 6.96 -6.87 -26.75
C GLU A 335 6.24 -6.36 -25.50
N SER A 336 5.37 -5.34 -25.64
CA SER A 336 4.56 -4.80 -24.54
C SER A 336 3.28 -5.61 -24.26
N VAL A 337 2.89 -6.48 -25.20
CA VAL A 337 1.76 -7.39 -25.05
C VAL A 337 2.27 -8.68 -24.40
N GLY A 338 2.56 -8.60 -23.10
CA GLY A 338 2.95 -9.76 -22.30
C GLY A 338 2.01 -10.95 -22.53
N VAL A 339 2.59 -12.13 -22.73
CA VAL A 339 1.85 -13.41 -22.87
C VAL A 339 1.16 -13.79 -21.55
N ASP A 340 1.52 -13.16 -20.43
CA ASP A 340 0.87 -13.32 -19.13
C ASP A 340 -0.17 -12.24 -18.83
N ALA A 341 -1.38 -12.44 -19.35
CA ALA A 341 -2.56 -11.69 -18.92
C ALA A 341 -3.01 -12.03 -17.47
N SER A 342 -2.42 -13.05 -16.86
CA SER A 342 -2.80 -13.61 -15.57
C SER A 342 -2.30 -12.79 -14.36
N VAL A 343 -1.28 -11.95 -14.54
CA VAL A 343 -0.57 -11.26 -13.44
C VAL A 343 -0.78 -9.74 -13.45
N VAL A 344 -1.32 -9.19 -14.53
CA VAL A 344 -1.42 -7.74 -14.70
C VAL A 344 -2.88 -7.29 -14.64
N GLY A 345 -3.28 -6.79 -13.47
CA GLY A 345 -4.52 -6.02 -13.34
C GLY A 345 -4.50 -4.77 -14.23
N PRO A 346 -5.65 -4.14 -14.53
CA PRO A 346 -5.82 -3.20 -15.65
C PRO A 346 -5.05 -1.86 -15.58
N THR A 347 -4.12 -1.67 -14.64
CA THR A 347 -3.45 -0.37 -14.41
C THR A 347 -2.00 -0.51 -13.91
N SER A 348 -1.21 -1.47 -14.40
CA SER A 348 0.23 -1.38 -14.21
C SER A 348 0.81 -0.31 -15.14
N ASN A 349 1.65 0.55 -14.59
CA ASN A 349 2.08 1.81 -15.19
C ASN A 349 2.79 1.62 -16.55
N LEU A 350 2.08 1.86 -17.66
CA LEU A 350 2.62 1.91 -19.04
C LEU A 350 3.91 2.76 -19.16
N ASN A 351 4.13 3.71 -18.26
CA ASN A 351 5.31 4.57 -18.27
C ASN A 351 6.58 3.89 -17.74
N GLN A 352 6.47 2.95 -16.77
CA GLN A 352 7.65 2.27 -16.21
C GLN A 352 8.20 1.22 -17.18
N PHE A 353 7.30 0.46 -17.82
CA PHE A 353 7.67 -0.50 -18.87
C PHE A 353 8.41 0.17 -20.04
N ARG A 354 8.05 1.41 -20.39
CA ARG A 354 8.71 2.14 -21.49
C ARG A 354 10.15 2.53 -21.21
N GLU A 355 10.52 2.81 -19.96
CA GLU A 355 11.91 3.15 -19.63
C GLU A 355 12.80 1.89 -19.62
N GLU A 356 12.28 0.78 -19.09
CA GLU A 356 12.95 -0.52 -19.13
C GLU A 356 13.15 -1.03 -20.57
N GLU A 357 12.16 -0.85 -21.43
CA GLU A 357 12.22 -1.20 -22.86
C GLU A 357 13.25 -0.33 -23.61
N VAL A 358 13.22 1.00 -23.42
CA VAL A 358 14.20 1.91 -24.01
C VAL A 358 15.62 1.58 -23.57
N ASN A 359 15.83 1.26 -22.28
CA ASN A 359 17.15 0.88 -21.76
C ASN A 359 17.61 -0.48 -22.31
N SER A 360 16.69 -1.42 -22.51
CA SER A 360 16.99 -2.72 -23.13
C SER A 360 17.45 -2.52 -24.57
N GLU A 361 16.71 -1.73 -25.35
CA GLU A 361 17.09 -1.40 -26.73
C GLU A 361 18.41 -0.62 -26.81
N LEU A 362 18.67 0.28 -25.87
CA LEU A 362 19.94 0.99 -25.75
C LEU A 362 21.11 -0.01 -25.62
N SER A 363 20.96 -1.00 -24.75
CA SER A 363 21.99 -2.03 -24.52
C SER A 363 22.22 -2.95 -25.73
N VAL A 364 21.16 -3.24 -26.48
CA VAL A 364 21.25 -4.01 -27.73
C VAL A 364 21.98 -3.20 -28.80
N LEU A 365 21.63 -1.92 -28.95
CA LEU A 365 22.28 -1.02 -29.90
C LEU A 365 23.75 -0.78 -29.57
N GLU A 366 24.10 -0.60 -28.30
CA GLU A 366 25.49 -0.48 -27.83
C GLU A 366 26.26 -1.81 -27.86
N SER A 367 25.62 -2.93 -28.18
CA SER A 367 26.28 -4.23 -28.11
C SER A 367 27.48 -4.35 -29.07
N ARG A 368 28.52 -5.05 -28.61
CA ARG A 368 29.66 -5.42 -29.46
C ARG A 368 29.24 -6.27 -30.67
N PHE A 369 28.15 -7.02 -30.55
CA PHE A 369 27.62 -7.88 -31.60
C PHE A 369 27.21 -7.08 -32.85
N LEU A 370 26.50 -5.96 -32.69
CA LEU A 370 26.14 -5.12 -33.84
C LEU A 370 27.37 -4.48 -34.48
N SER A 371 28.33 -4.05 -33.66
CA SER A 371 29.62 -3.51 -34.13
C SER A 371 30.37 -4.54 -34.99
N GLU A 372 30.35 -5.81 -34.60
CA GLU A 372 30.91 -6.91 -35.39
C GLU A 372 30.16 -7.13 -36.70
N LYS A 373 28.82 -7.12 -36.69
CA LYS A 373 28.01 -7.28 -37.91
C LYS A 373 28.25 -6.17 -38.93
N VAL A 374 28.47 -4.94 -38.46
CA VAL A 374 28.82 -3.81 -39.33
C VAL A 374 30.21 -4.00 -39.95
N VAL A 375 31.20 -4.42 -39.15
CA VAL A 375 32.56 -4.72 -39.66
C VAL A 375 32.57 -5.90 -40.61
N GLU A 376 31.69 -6.91 -40.43
CA GLU A 376 31.49 -7.99 -41.40
C GLU A 376 30.91 -7.49 -42.72
N LYS A 377 29.94 -6.57 -42.67
CA LYS A 377 29.25 -6.04 -43.87
C LYS A 377 30.14 -5.10 -44.68
N LEU A 378 30.88 -4.21 -44.01
CA LEU A 378 31.74 -3.20 -44.66
C LEU A 378 33.19 -3.68 -44.89
N GLY A 379 33.63 -4.69 -44.14
CA GLY A 379 34.96 -5.26 -44.23
C GLY A 379 36.03 -4.47 -43.48
N VAL A 380 37.02 -5.18 -42.93
CA VAL A 380 38.11 -4.61 -42.11
C VAL A 380 38.95 -3.55 -42.86
N LYS A 381 39.05 -3.68 -44.19
CA LYS A 381 39.82 -2.76 -45.05
C LYS A 381 39.17 -1.38 -45.20
N ALA A 382 37.84 -1.27 -45.04
CA ALA A 382 37.15 0.01 -45.13
C ALA A 382 37.51 0.94 -43.95
N PHE A 383 37.83 0.35 -42.79
CA PHE A 383 38.21 1.07 -41.56
C PHE A 383 39.71 1.40 -41.49
N SER A 384 40.54 0.84 -42.38
CA SER A 384 41.96 1.18 -42.47
C SER A 384 42.15 2.42 -43.34
N HIS A 385 41.67 3.58 -42.89
CA HIS A 385 42.00 4.85 -43.52
C HIS A 385 43.48 5.20 -43.24
N ASP A 386 44.18 5.71 -44.26
CA ASP A 386 45.60 6.06 -44.27
C ASP A 386 45.91 7.00 -43.11
N ARG A 387 46.36 6.45 -41.96
CA ARG A 387 46.70 7.21 -40.76
C ARG A 387 47.63 8.34 -41.15
N GLY A 388 47.13 9.58 -41.02
CA GLY A 388 47.67 10.78 -41.64
C GLY A 388 49.15 11.09 -41.39
N LEU A 389 49.60 12.22 -41.96
CA LEU A 389 50.98 12.72 -42.04
C LEU A 389 51.89 12.43 -40.83
N ILE A 390 51.34 12.42 -39.61
CA ILE A 390 52.06 12.20 -38.34
C ILE A 390 52.68 10.80 -38.25
N SER A 391 52.02 9.75 -38.77
CA SER A 391 52.58 8.39 -38.80
C SER A 391 53.76 8.28 -39.77
N LYS A 392 53.66 8.96 -40.93
CA LYS A 392 54.72 9.09 -41.93
C LYS A 392 55.88 9.94 -41.41
N LEU A 393 55.59 10.99 -40.64
CA LEU A 393 56.60 11.84 -39.99
C LEU A 393 57.37 11.08 -38.89
N LEU A 394 56.67 10.33 -38.03
CA LEU A 394 57.30 9.50 -36.98
C LEU A 394 58.19 8.39 -37.56
N ASN A 395 57.74 7.75 -38.65
CA ASN A 395 58.56 6.79 -39.38
C ASN A 395 59.79 7.45 -40.05
N SER A 396 59.69 8.71 -40.49
CA SER A 396 60.83 9.45 -41.05
C SER A 396 61.89 9.88 -40.01
N ILE A 397 61.52 9.91 -38.72
CA ILE A 397 62.40 10.30 -37.60
C ILE A 397 63.02 9.06 -36.92
N GLY A 398 62.86 7.86 -37.49
CA GLY A 398 63.51 6.63 -36.99
C GLY A 398 62.92 6.09 -35.67
N LEU A 399 61.70 6.52 -35.32
CA LEU A 399 60.92 6.08 -34.16
C LEU A 399 59.77 5.14 -34.58
N GLY A 400 60.00 4.32 -35.60
CA GLY A 400 59.04 3.37 -36.14
C GLY A 400 59.20 1.97 -35.55
N LEU A 401 58.11 1.38 -35.07
CA LEU A 401 58.05 -0.04 -34.72
C LEU A 401 58.16 -0.86 -36.02
N GLY A 402 59.21 -1.67 -36.12
CA GLY A 402 59.46 -2.55 -37.27
C GLY A 402 58.36 -3.59 -37.43
N ASP A 403 57.89 -3.74 -38.67
CA ASP A 403 56.78 -4.63 -39.02
C ASP A 403 57.33 -5.84 -39.80
N ASN A 404 57.25 -7.04 -39.20
CA ASN A 404 57.53 -8.32 -39.86
C ASN A 404 56.20 -8.96 -40.30
N PRO A 405 56.07 -9.48 -41.54
CA PRO A 405 54.80 -9.94 -42.08
C PRO A 405 54.73 -11.47 -42.09
N ASP A 406 54.03 -12.08 -41.13
CA ASP A 406 53.38 -13.40 -41.30
C ASP A 406 52.65 -13.77 -40.00
N ASP A 407 51.31 -13.64 -39.98
CA ASP A 407 50.48 -14.44 -39.08
C ASP A 407 48.97 -14.30 -39.40
N LEU A 408 48.26 -15.42 -39.58
CA LEU A 408 46.78 -15.45 -39.61
C LEU A 408 46.17 -14.86 -38.33
N SER A 409 46.92 -14.89 -37.21
CA SER A 409 46.57 -14.19 -35.97
C SER A 409 46.51 -12.66 -36.08
N ARG A 410 47.09 -12.04 -37.12
CA ARG A 410 47.07 -10.58 -37.30
C ARG A 410 45.73 -10.10 -37.82
N GLN A 411 45.08 -10.87 -38.70
CA GLN A 411 43.78 -10.49 -39.28
C GLN A 411 42.67 -10.50 -38.23
N ASP A 412 42.68 -11.48 -37.32
CA ASP A 412 41.73 -11.54 -36.21
C ASP A 412 41.99 -10.44 -35.17
N LYS A 413 43.27 -10.15 -34.87
CA LYS A 413 43.64 -9.02 -34.00
C LYS A 413 43.25 -7.68 -34.60
N LEU A 414 43.48 -7.48 -35.90
CA LEU A 414 43.07 -6.28 -36.62
C LEU A 414 41.55 -6.14 -36.65
N ARG A 415 40.83 -7.24 -36.90
CA ARG A 415 39.37 -7.27 -36.84
C ARG A 415 38.86 -6.90 -35.45
N MET A 416 39.43 -7.45 -34.39
CA MET A 416 39.06 -7.10 -33.01
C MET A 416 39.34 -5.63 -32.66
N GLU A 417 40.47 -5.08 -33.12
CA GLU A 417 40.79 -3.67 -32.90
C GLU A 417 39.83 -2.75 -33.66
N VAL A 418 39.48 -3.10 -34.91
CA VAL A 418 38.49 -2.36 -35.70
C VAL A 418 37.11 -2.43 -35.04
N ILE A 419 36.67 -3.60 -34.57
CA ILE A 419 35.39 -3.70 -33.84
C ILE A 419 35.38 -2.80 -32.60
N LYS A 420 36.49 -2.73 -31.87
CA LYS A 420 36.63 -1.88 -30.69
C LYS A 420 36.59 -0.40 -31.05
N GLU A 421 37.24 0.00 -32.14
CA GLU A 421 37.24 1.39 -32.60
C GLU A 421 35.85 1.82 -33.09
N VAL A 422 35.19 0.96 -33.88
CA VAL A 422 33.82 1.17 -34.35
C VAL A 422 32.87 1.33 -33.16
N HIS A 423 32.94 0.44 -32.18
CA HIS A 423 32.13 0.51 -30.97
C HIS A 423 32.38 1.80 -30.16
N LYS A 424 33.62 2.27 -30.11
CA LYS A 424 33.99 3.50 -29.38
C LYS A 424 33.52 4.79 -30.07
N HIS A 425 33.46 4.79 -31.40
CA HIS A 425 33.00 5.93 -32.19
C HIS A 425 31.49 5.98 -32.41
N PHE A 426 30.82 4.85 -32.19
CA PHE A 426 29.36 4.77 -32.14
C PHE A 426 28.84 5.18 -30.76
N LYS A 427 27.74 5.95 -30.74
CA LYS A 427 27.05 6.37 -29.53
C LYS A 427 25.55 6.33 -29.73
N VAL A 428 24.83 5.99 -28.66
CA VAL A 428 23.37 5.99 -28.63
C VAL A 428 22.90 6.76 -27.42
N GLU A 429 21.96 7.67 -27.62
CA GLU A 429 21.37 8.45 -26.54
C GLU A 429 19.84 8.39 -26.60
N ALA A 430 19.23 8.03 -25.46
CA ALA A 430 17.80 8.12 -25.27
C ALA A 430 17.41 9.51 -24.76
N LEU A 431 16.50 10.18 -25.47
CA LEU A 431 15.95 11.45 -25.01
C LEU A 431 15.02 11.22 -23.81
N LYS A 432 15.28 11.90 -22.69
CA LYS A 432 14.45 11.80 -21.47
C LYS A 432 12.97 12.04 -21.80
N LYS A 433 12.09 11.13 -21.37
CA LYS A 433 10.64 11.15 -21.61
C LYS A 433 10.24 11.10 -23.10
N SER A 434 11.08 10.49 -23.94
CA SER A 434 10.79 10.26 -25.35
C SER A 434 11.05 8.79 -25.70
N ALA A 435 10.35 8.28 -26.71
CA ALA A 435 10.65 6.96 -27.31
C ALA A 435 11.54 7.08 -28.56
N THR A 436 12.24 8.20 -28.72
CA THR A 436 13.18 8.42 -29.81
C THR A 436 14.61 8.20 -29.33
N LEU A 437 15.31 7.28 -29.98
CA LEU A 437 16.75 7.08 -29.84
C LEU A 437 17.50 7.92 -30.88
N THR A 438 18.55 8.58 -30.43
CA THR A 438 19.50 9.28 -31.30
C THR A 438 20.75 8.42 -31.43
N LEU A 439 21.08 8.06 -32.66
CA LEU A 439 22.27 7.28 -33.01
C LEU A 439 23.27 8.22 -33.65
N SER A 440 24.52 8.21 -33.17
CA SER A 440 25.59 8.98 -33.80
C SER A 440 26.85 8.15 -34.02
N TYR A 441 27.55 8.44 -35.11
CA TYR A 441 28.84 7.81 -35.43
C TYR A 441 29.84 8.87 -35.88
N ARG A 442 31.08 8.77 -35.37
CA ARG A 442 32.14 9.76 -35.58
C ARG A 442 33.27 9.20 -36.42
N ASP A 443 33.65 9.93 -37.47
CA ASP A 443 34.77 9.54 -38.33
C ASP A 443 35.49 10.77 -38.92
N GLU A 444 36.68 10.55 -39.49
CA GLU A 444 37.43 11.58 -40.21
C GLU A 444 36.84 11.84 -41.61
N ASP A 445 36.23 10.82 -42.23
CA ASP A 445 35.52 10.97 -43.50
C ASP A 445 34.00 11.13 -43.29
N PRO A 446 33.38 12.25 -43.71
CA PRO A 446 31.94 12.46 -43.57
C PRO A 446 31.08 11.45 -44.36
N HIS A 447 31.55 10.94 -45.50
CA HIS A 447 30.80 9.94 -46.26
C HIS A 447 30.84 8.59 -45.55
N PHE A 448 32.03 8.20 -45.10
CA PHE A 448 32.20 6.96 -44.35
C PHE A 448 31.42 6.97 -43.03
N ALA A 449 31.39 8.12 -42.32
CA ALA A 449 30.59 8.26 -41.10
C ALA A 449 29.10 7.97 -41.35
N GLN A 450 28.55 8.47 -42.46
CA GLN A 450 27.17 8.24 -42.85
C GLN A 450 26.92 6.77 -43.26
N GLU A 451 27.85 6.18 -44.02
CA GLU A 451 27.76 4.79 -44.49
C GLU A 451 27.80 3.78 -43.34
N VAL A 452 28.71 3.99 -42.38
CA VAL A 452 28.82 3.15 -41.17
C VAL A 452 27.55 3.24 -40.32
N LEU A 453 27.03 4.45 -40.11
CA LEU A 453 25.78 4.63 -39.37
C LEU A 453 24.58 3.98 -40.08
N HIS A 454 24.53 4.07 -41.41
CA HIS A 454 23.52 3.37 -42.21
C HIS A 454 23.62 1.84 -42.06
N ALA A 455 24.83 1.29 -42.13
CA ALA A 455 25.07 -0.13 -41.90
C ALA A 455 24.67 -0.57 -40.49
N TYR A 456 24.87 0.27 -39.46
CA TYR A 456 24.42 0.02 -38.10
C TYR A 456 22.90 -0.09 -37.99
N ILE A 457 22.16 0.86 -38.56
CA ILE A 457 20.69 0.86 -38.53
C ILE A 457 20.14 -0.39 -39.23
N ASP A 458 20.68 -0.73 -40.41
CA ASP A 458 20.29 -1.94 -41.12
C ASP A 458 20.56 -3.21 -40.31
N ALA A 459 21.74 -3.33 -39.72
CA ALA A 459 22.13 -4.49 -38.91
C ALA A 459 21.23 -4.63 -37.67
N TYR A 460 20.91 -3.51 -37.02
CA TYR A 460 20.00 -3.46 -35.88
C TYR A 460 18.58 -3.89 -36.27
N LEU A 461 18.01 -3.33 -37.34
CA LEU A 461 16.65 -3.68 -37.78
C LEU A 461 16.54 -5.16 -38.13
N GLN A 462 17.57 -5.71 -38.80
CA GLN A 462 17.61 -7.12 -39.13
C GLN A 462 17.71 -8.00 -37.88
N HIS A 463 18.59 -7.64 -36.94
CA HIS A 463 18.74 -8.38 -35.68
C HIS A 463 17.47 -8.32 -34.83
N HIS A 464 16.81 -7.15 -34.76
CA HIS A 464 15.56 -6.97 -34.04
C HIS A 464 14.45 -7.87 -34.61
N ILE A 465 14.30 -7.95 -35.93
CA ILE A 465 13.30 -8.87 -36.55
C ILE A 465 13.60 -10.33 -36.21
N GLU A 466 14.87 -10.72 -36.16
CA GLU A 466 15.28 -12.10 -35.87
C GLU A 466 15.07 -12.50 -34.41
N VAL A 467 15.45 -11.64 -33.47
CA VAL A 467 15.34 -11.88 -32.02
C VAL A 467 13.88 -11.95 -31.57
N TYR A 468 13.02 -11.06 -32.10
CA TYR A 468 11.62 -10.95 -31.70
C TYR A 468 10.65 -11.79 -32.56
N LYS A 469 11.18 -12.69 -33.40
CA LYS A 469 10.34 -13.62 -34.17
C LYS A 469 9.58 -14.56 -33.23
N SER A 470 8.28 -14.75 -33.45
CA SER A 470 7.45 -15.56 -32.54
C SER A 470 7.95 -17.01 -32.45
N GLN A 471 8.31 -17.48 -31.25
CA GLN A 471 8.79 -18.86 -31.04
C GLN A 471 7.68 -19.91 -31.20
N ALA A 472 6.43 -19.55 -30.94
CA ALA A 472 5.28 -20.45 -31.04
C ALA A 472 4.51 -20.21 -32.34
N THR A 473 4.46 -21.23 -33.20
CA THR A 473 3.82 -21.15 -34.51
C THR A 473 2.29 -21.25 -34.40
N PRO A 474 1.52 -20.68 -35.33
CA PRO A 474 0.07 -20.83 -35.34
C PRO A 474 -0.40 -22.29 -35.33
N GLU A 475 0.35 -23.19 -35.98
CA GLU A 475 0.02 -24.62 -36.05
C GLU A 475 0.16 -25.34 -34.70
N PHE A 476 0.96 -24.81 -33.77
CA PHE A 476 1.02 -25.31 -32.40
C PHE A 476 -0.29 -25.01 -31.66
N PHE A 477 -0.70 -23.74 -31.62
CA PHE A 477 -1.92 -23.32 -30.92
C PHE A 477 -3.19 -23.89 -31.56
N GLU A 478 -3.19 -24.08 -32.88
CA GLU A 478 -4.32 -24.69 -33.59
C GLU A 478 -4.51 -26.17 -33.20
N ARG A 479 -3.42 -26.94 -33.11
CA ARG A 479 -3.48 -28.34 -32.65
C ARG A 479 -3.92 -28.45 -31.19
N GLU A 480 -3.41 -27.59 -30.32
CA GLU A 480 -3.76 -27.62 -28.90
C GLU A 480 -5.22 -27.19 -28.67
N ALA A 481 -5.68 -26.13 -29.35
CA ALA A 481 -7.07 -25.70 -29.30
C ALA A 481 -8.04 -26.79 -29.79
N ALA A 482 -7.69 -27.55 -30.83
CA ALA A 482 -8.49 -28.66 -31.30
C ALA A 482 -8.55 -29.82 -30.28
N SER A 483 -7.42 -30.14 -29.66
CA SER A 483 -7.33 -31.15 -28.58
C SER A 483 -8.21 -30.78 -27.37
N ILE A 484 -8.11 -29.53 -26.91
CA ILE A 484 -8.92 -29.03 -25.79
C ILE A 484 -10.40 -29.01 -26.16
N LEU A 485 -10.76 -28.60 -27.37
CA LEU A 485 -12.15 -28.62 -27.84
C LEU A 485 -12.75 -30.03 -27.81
N GLN A 486 -11.98 -31.05 -28.20
CA GLN A 486 -12.41 -32.44 -28.11
C GLN A 486 -12.69 -32.84 -26.66
N ARG A 487 -11.73 -32.58 -25.75
CA ARG A 487 -11.89 -32.87 -24.31
C ARG A 487 -13.07 -32.12 -23.68
N LEU A 488 -13.28 -30.87 -24.07
CA LEU A 488 -14.43 -30.07 -23.64
C LEU A 488 -15.73 -30.71 -24.09
N THR A 489 -15.81 -31.09 -25.37
CA THR A 489 -17.01 -31.75 -25.95
C THR A 489 -17.31 -33.06 -25.22
N ASP A 490 -16.29 -33.87 -24.94
CA ASP A 490 -16.45 -35.13 -24.21
C ASP A 490 -17.02 -34.87 -22.80
N LYS A 491 -16.48 -33.87 -22.08
CA LYS A 491 -16.94 -33.51 -20.72
C LYS A 491 -18.32 -32.85 -20.69
N GLU A 492 -18.67 -32.06 -21.70
CA GLU A 492 -20.03 -31.53 -21.87
C GLU A 492 -21.05 -32.65 -22.10
N ASN A 493 -20.66 -33.68 -22.88
CA ASN A 493 -21.50 -34.86 -23.08
C ASN A 493 -21.63 -35.68 -21.78
N ASP A 494 -20.55 -35.90 -21.04
CA ASP A 494 -20.58 -36.55 -19.72
C ASP A 494 -21.54 -35.83 -18.76
N LEU A 495 -21.46 -34.50 -18.67
CA LEU A 495 -22.34 -33.67 -17.85
C LEU A 495 -23.81 -33.80 -18.29
N LYS A 496 -24.06 -33.78 -19.61
CA LYS A 496 -25.40 -33.92 -20.17
C LYS A 496 -25.98 -35.31 -19.90
N ASP A 497 -25.18 -36.36 -20.01
CA ASP A 497 -25.61 -37.73 -19.75
C ASP A 497 -25.82 -37.98 -18.24
N PHE A 498 -25.02 -37.35 -17.38
CA PHE A 498 -25.27 -37.30 -15.94
C PHE A 498 -26.62 -36.65 -15.61
N GLN A 499 -26.90 -35.47 -16.19
CA GLN A 499 -28.18 -34.78 -16.01
C GLN A 499 -29.37 -35.62 -16.47
N LYS A 500 -29.26 -36.32 -17.61
CA LYS A 500 -30.31 -37.24 -18.10
C LYS A 500 -30.51 -38.44 -17.18
N LYS A 501 -29.42 -39.07 -16.74
CA LYS A 501 -29.44 -40.29 -15.91
C LYS A 501 -30.08 -40.05 -14.55
N HIS A 502 -29.80 -38.88 -13.94
CA HIS A 502 -30.33 -38.52 -12.62
C HIS A 502 -31.60 -37.66 -12.70
N HIS A 503 -32.09 -37.32 -13.89
CA HIS A 503 -33.23 -36.42 -14.11
C HIS A 503 -33.04 -35.05 -13.40
N ILE A 504 -31.81 -34.56 -13.34
CA ILE A 504 -31.44 -33.32 -12.66
C ILE A 504 -31.37 -32.19 -13.70
N ALA A 505 -32.38 -31.31 -13.69
CA ALA A 505 -32.33 -30.06 -14.44
C ALA A 505 -31.58 -28.95 -13.66
N SER A 506 -31.80 -28.90 -12.35
CA SER A 506 -31.11 -28.01 -11.41
C SER A 506 -31.05 -28.70 -10.05
N VAL A 507 -29.84 -28.97 -9.57
CA VAL A 507 -29.61 -29.58 -8.25
C VAL A 507 -30.18 -28.69 -7.15
N ASP A 508 -29.91 -27.38 -7.23
CA ASP A 508 -30.29 -26.41 -6.21
C ASP A 508 -31.83 -26.32 -6.08
N LEU A 509 -32.55 -26.30 -7.22
CA LEU A 509 -34.02 -26.25 -7.23
C LEU A 509 -34.65 -27.54 -6.70
N GLN A 510 -34.13 -28.72 -7.09
CA GLN A 510 -34.64 -30.00 -6.60
C GLN A 510 -34.39 -30.17 -5.10
N LYS A 511 -33.20 -29.78 -4.62
CA LYS A 511 -32.83 -29.78 -3.21
C LYS A 511 -33.76 -28.90 -2.38
N GLN A 512 -34.03 -27.68 -2.85
CA GLN A 512 -34.97 -26.77 -2.19
C GLN A 512 -36.39 -27.35 -2.15
N THR A 513 -36.84 -27.96 -3.26
CA THR A 513 -38.16 -28.61 -3.33
C THR A 513 -38.29 -29.76 -2.33
N LEU A 514 -37.24 -30.59 -2.20
CA LEU A 514 -37.21 -31.69 -1.24
C LEU A 514 -37.15 -31.19 0.21
N GLN A 515 -36.35 -30.16 0.49
CA GLN A 515 -36.28 -29.54 1.82
C GLN A 515 -37.62 -28.92 2.23
N ASP A 516 -38.32 -28.28 1.31
CA ASP A 516 -39.67 -27.75 1.53
C ASP A 516 -40.68 -28.87 1.79
N ARG A 517 -40.60 -29.98 1.04
CA ARG A 517 -41.46 -31.15 1.23
C ARG A 517 -41.22 -31.80 2.60
N ILE A 518 -39.96 -32.01 2.97
CA ILE A 518 -39.54 -32.53 4.29
C ILE A 518 -40.06 -31.62 5.40
N SER A 519 -39.91 -30.30 5.25
CA SER A 519 -40.36 -29.32 6.24
C SER A 519 -41.89 -29.36 6.41
N ARG A 520 -42.64 -29.48 5.30
CA ARG A 520 -44.11 -29.63 5.34
C ARG A 520 -44.54 -30.94 6.01
N LEU A 521 -43.90 -32.07 5.69
CA LEU A 521 -44.20 -33.37 6.30
C LEU A 521 -43.87 -33.37 7.81
N LYS A 522 -42.73 -32.79 8.21
CA LYS A 522 -42.37 -32.59 9.63
C LYS A 522 -43.37 -31.70 10.36
N ALA A 523 -43.87 -30.65 9.72
CA ALA A 523 -44.91 -29.80 10.29
C ALA A 523 -46.26 -30.55 10.46
N GLU A 524 -46.65 -31.40 9.52
CA GLU A 524 -47.87 -32.22 9.60
C GLU A 524 -47.80 -33.29 10.70
N LEU A 525 -46.60 -33.85 10.94
CA LEU A 525 -46.35 -34.77 12.05
C LEU A 525 -46.44 -34.06 13.43
N GLY A 526 -46.17 -32.75 13.47
CA GLY A 526 -46.11 -31.94 14.69
C GLY A 526 -44.69 -31.71 15.23
N GLY A 527 -43.66 -31.91 14.41
CA GLY A 527 -42.24 -31.73 14.76
C GLY A 527 -41.65 -30.34 14.44
N GLY A 528 -42.48 -29.36 14.10
CA GLY A 528 -42.06 -27.99 13.78
C GLY A 528 -41.73 -27.15 15.02
N THR A 529 -40.69 -26.33 14.94
CA THR A 529 -40.15 -25.52 16.05
C THR A 529 -41.08 -24.43 16.58
N GLN A 530 -41.02 -24.28 17.92
CA GLN A 530 -41.42 -23.15 18.78
C GLN A 530 -42.85 -22.60 18.81
N HIS A 531 -43.67 -22.73 17.76
CA HIS A 531 -45.10 -22.41 17.86
C HIS A 531 -45.87 -23.70 17.73
N GLY A 532 -46.25 -24.28 18.88
CA GLY A 532 -46.95 -25.55 18.98
C GLY A 532 -48.17 -25.59 18.09
N ASN A 533 -48.00 -26.20 16.91
CA ASN A 533 -49.10 -26.44 15.99
C ASN A 533 -49.95 -27.56 16.61
N LEU A 534 -51.00 -27.17 17.33
CA LEU A 534 -51.93 -28.08 18.01
C LEU A 534 -52.69 -28.99 17.03
N ASP A 535 -52.61 -28.70 15.73
CA ASP A 535 -53.32 -29.42 14.66
C ASP A 535 -52.57 -30.63 14.09
N GLY A 536 -51.31 -30.85 14.49
CA GLY A 536 -50.50 -31.98 14.03
C GLY A 536 -51.04 -33.35 14.46
N ALA A 537 -50.57 -34.42 13.80
CA ALA A 537 -50.99 -35.79 14.13
C ALA A 537 -50.63 -36.18 15.58
N MET A 538 -49.46 -35.79 16.09
CA MET A 538 -49.00 -36.18 17.43
C MET A 538 -49.80 -35.57 18.60
N PRO A 539 -50.14 -34.26 18.60
CA PRO A 539 -51.08 -33.69 19.57
C PRO A 539 -52.43 -34.42 19.60
N LYS A 540 -53.00 -34.77 18.44
CA LYS A 540 -54.27 -35.50 18.32
C LYS A 540 -54.18 -36.91 18.91
N ILE A 541 -53.11 -37.64 18.58
CA ILE A 541 -52.83 -38.97 19.17
C ILE A 541 -52.74 -38.89 20.70
N SER A 542 -52.05 -37.88 21.21
CA SER A 542 -51.86 -37.68 22.65
C SER A 542 -53.18 -37.35 23.36
N SER A 543 -54.02 -36.51 22.75
CA SER A 543 -55.35 -36.15 23.25
C SER A 543 -56.29 -37.37 23.29
N SER A 544 -56.38 -38.14 22.19
CA SER A 544 -57.21 -39.36 22.15
C SER A 544 -56.74 -40.42 23.15
N ARG A 545 -55.42 -40.62 23.32
CA ARG A 545 -54.88 -41.52 24.35
C ARG A 545 -55.28 -41.09 25.77
N ALA A 546 -55.20 -39.79 26.06
CA ALA A 546 -55.59 -39.27 27.38
C ALA A 546 -57.09 -39.47 27.65
N ARG A 547 -57.94 -39.26 26.64
CA ARG A 547 -59.40 -39.46 26.75
C ARG A 547 -59.76 -40.92 26.93
N ILE A 548 -59.16 -41.83 26.15
CA ILE A 548 -59.31 -43.29 26.33
C ILE A 548 -58.93 -43.70 27.76
N ALA A 549 -57.77 -43.27 28.25
CA ALA A 549 -57.30 -43.62 29.60
C ALA A 549 -58.25 -43.10 30.70
N TYR A 550 -58.83 -41.91 30.51
CA TYR A 550 -59.83 -41.35 31.41
C TYR A 550 -61.13 -42.18 31.42
N ILE A 551 -61.68 -42.49 30.24
CA ILE A 551 -62.91 -43.29 30.11
C ILE A 551 -62.70 -44.69 30.69
N GLU A 552 -61.57 -45.34 30.41
CA GLU A 552 -61.21 -46.65 31.00
C GLU A 552 -61.11 -46.61 32.52
N LYS A 553 -60.59 -45.51 33.08
CA LYS A 553 -60.54 -45.31 34.54
C LYS A 553 -61.95 -45.21 35.12
N VAL A 554 -62.82 -44.41 34.52
CA VAL A 554 -64.21 -44.21 34.98
C VAL A 554 -65.04 -45.51 34.84
N LEU A 555 -64.85 -46.27 33.77
CA LEU A 555 -65.53 -47.55 33.54
C LEU A 555 -65.18 -48.63 34.58
N LYS A 556 -64.03 -48.53 35.27
CA LYS A 556 -63.70 -49.46 36.37
C LYS A 556 -64.52 -49.20 37.63
N ASP A 557 -65.00 -47.97 37.83
CA ASP A 557 -65.70 -47.55 39.03
C ASP A 557 -67.23 -47.69 38.91
N ILE A 558 -67.75 -48.02 37.71
CA ILE A 558 -69.19 -48.15 37.41
C ILE A 558 -69.56 -49.65 37.23
N PRO A 559 -70.63 -50.14 37.90
CA PRO A 559 -71.08 -51.53 37.73
C PRO A 559 -71.68 -51.77 36.33
N GLN A 560 -71.37 -52.94 35.73
CA GLN A 560 -71.79 -53.29 34.35
C GLN A 560 -73.30 -53.49 34.17
N VAL A 561 -74.02 -53.76 35.27
CA VAL A 561 -75.44 -54.11 35.26
C VAL A 561 -76.15 -53.16 36.22
N SER A 562 -77.18 -52.47 35.71
CA SER A 562 -78.05 -51.63 36.51
C SER A 562 -79.39 -52.32 36.71
N VAL A 563 -79.86 -52.37 37.94
CA VAL A 563 -81.19 -52.90 38.25
C VAL A 563 -82.22 -51.82 37.92
N GLN A 564 -83.01 -52.02 36.85
CA GLN A 564 -84.18 -51.19 36.58
C GLN A 564 -85.47 -51.90 37.01
N GLU A 565 -86.36 -51.13 37.60
CA GLU A 565 -87.63 -51.54 38.19
C GLU A 565 -88.68 -51.78 37.09
N LYS A 566 -89.17 -53.03 36.94
CA LYS A 566 -90.35 -53.32 36.10
C LYS A 566 -91.60 -52.93 36.90
N VAL A 567 -92.13 -51.75 36.61
CA VAL A 567 -93.43 -51.32 37.12
C VAL A 567 -94.54 -52.15 36.44
N VAL A 568 -95.21 -53.00 37.21
CA VAL A 568 -96.58 -53.42 36.91
C VAL A 568 -97.44 -52.92 38.06
N GLY A 569 -98.39 -52.04 37.73
CA GLY A 569 -99.41 -51.54 38.64
C GLY A 569 -99.11 -50.13 39.14
N GLU A 570 -99.83 -49.16 38.57
CA GLU A 570 -99.91 -47.79 39.06
C GLU A 570 -100.12 -47.72 40.57
N THR A 571 -99.16 -47.12 41.27
CA THR A 571 -99.43 -46.00 42.17
C THR A 571 -98.28 -45.01 42.06
N ASN A 572 -98.57 -43.72 42.24
CA ASN A 572 -97.74 -42.55 41.89
C ASN A 572 -96.39 -42.38 42.65
N GLY A 573 -95.65 -43.45 42.97
CA GLY A 573 -94.41 -43.40 43.74
C GLY A 573 -93.10 -43.28 42.92
N GLY A 574 -93.02 -43.88 41.73
CA GLY A 574 -91.74 -44.03 41.00
C GLY A 574 -91.19 -42.78 40.29
N VAL A 575 -92.01 -41.74 40.11
CA VAL A 575 -91.59 -40.50 39.41
C VAL A 575 -90.65 -39.65 40.28
N ALA A 576 -90.80 -39.69 41.61
CA ALA A 576 -89.97 -38.92 42.54
C ALA A 576 -88.54 -39.48 42.63
N SER A 577 -88.39 -40.81 42.74
CA SER A 577 -87.07 -41.45 42.88
C SER A 577 -86.20 -41.29 41.62
N ASN A 578 -86.79 -41.42 40.43
CA ASN A 578 -86.06 -41.20 39.16
C ASN A 578 -85.71 -39.72 38.92
N ALA A 579 -86.54 -38.79 39.38
CA ALA A 579 -86.21 -37.36 39.33
C ALA A 579 -85.01 -37.02 40.23
N ILE A 580 -84.94 -37.63 41.43
CA ILE A 580 -83.81 -37.45 42.36
C ILE A 580 -82.53 -38.08 41.79
N LYS A 581 -82.59 -39.28 41.20
CA LYS A 581 -81.44 -39.92 40.54
C LYS A 581 -80.88 -39.08 39.38
N ARG A 582 -81.74 -38.52 38.53
CA ARG A 582 -81.32 -37.62 37.44
C ARG A 582 -80.72 -36.32 37.97
N ARG A 583 -81.35 -35.71 39.00
CA ARG A 583 -80.83 -34.51 39.68
C ARG A 583 -79.45 -34.77 40.27
N LEU A 584 -79.25 -35.92 40.90
CA LEU A 584 -77.97 -36.31 41.49
C LEU A 584 -76.89 -36.47 40.42
N LEU A 585 -77.22 -37.11 39.29
CA LEU A 585 -76.30 -37.24 38.15
C LEU A 585 -75.88 -35.87 37.59
N ASP A 586 -76.83 -34.95 37.39
CA ASP A 586 -76.54 -33.59 36.93
C ASP A 586 -75.65 -32.82 37.90
N LEU A 587 -75.88 -32.95 39.21
CA LEU A 587 -75.05 -32.31 40.23
C LEU A 587 -73.63 -32.90 40.24
N ARG A 588 -73.47 -34.21 40.04
CA ARG A 588 -72.16 -34.88 39.95
C ARG A 588 -71.36 -34.45 38.72
N LEU A 589 -72.00 -34.32 37.56
CA LEU A 589 -71.34 -33.81 36.36
C LEU A 589 -70.87 -32.35 36.54
N LYS A 590 -71.68 -31.52 37.21
CA LYS A 590 -71.29 -30.14 37.56
C LYS A 590 -70.15 -30.08 38.57
N GLU A 591 -70.09 -31.02 39.50
CA GLU A 591 -68.97 -31.14 40.44
C GLU A 591 -67.66 -31.43 39.69
N ILE A 592 -67.67 -32.34 38.72
CA ILE A 592 -66.49 -32.70 37.92
C ILE A 592 -65.97 -31.48 37.13
N ASP A 593 -66.86 -30.73 36.46
CA ASP A 593 -66.46 -29.52 35.72
C ASP A 593 -65.93 -28.41 36.65
N MET A 594 -66.55 -28.20 37.83
CA MET A 594 -66.09 -27.18 38.77
C MET A 594 -64.80 -27.57 39.51
N ALA A 595 -64.64 -28.83 39.91
CA ALA A 595 -63.43 -29.32 40.58
C ALA A 595 -62.20 -29.34 39.66
N GLY A 596 -62.40 -29.42 38.33
CA GLY A 596 -61.33 -29.25 37.35
C GLY A 596 -60.83 -27.81 37.20
N ARG A 597 -61.59 -26.81 37.67
CA ARG A 597 -61.33 -25.38 37.45
C ARG A 597 -61.12 -24.55 38.73
N TYR A 598 -61.59 -25.04 39.88
CA TYR A 598 -61.58 -24.30 41.15
C TYR A 598 -61.06 -25.17 42.31
N THR A 599 -60.49 -24.53 43.33
CA THR A 599 -59.93 -25.19 44.52
C THR A 599 -61.01 -25.61 45.53
N ASP A 600 -60.72 -26.63 46.35
CA ASP A 600 -61.67 -27.25 47.29
C ASP A 600 -62.29 -26.31 48.34
N SER A 601 -61.71 -25.11 48.55
CA SER A 601 -62.22 -24.08 49.47
C SER A 601 -63.21 -23.10 48.83
N TYR A 602 -63.48 -23.23 47.52
CA TYR A 602 -64.41 -22.36 46.80
C TYR A 602 -65.84 -22.61 47.27
N ARG A 603 -66.45 -21.60 47.91
CA ARG A 603 -67.75 -21.69 48.61
C ARG A 603 -68.87 -22.32 47.76
N PRO A 604 -69.01 -22.02 46.45
CA PRO A 604 -70.01 -22.66 45.60
C PRO A 604 -69.79 -24.17 45.39
N LEU A 605 -68.54 -24.65 45.38
CA LEU A 605 -68.23 -26.07 45.26
C LEU A 605 -68.59 -26.83 46.55
N ILE A 606 -68.37 -26.20 47.71
CA ILE A 606 -68.80 -26.73 49.01
C ILE A 606 -70.34 -26.84 49.04
N ASN A 607 -71.04 -25.79 48.64
CA ASN A 607 -72.51 -25.79 48.57
C ASN A 607 -73.03 -26.85 47.59
N LEU A 608 -72.36 -27.05 46.45
CA LEU A 608 -72.72 -28.08 45.47
C LEU A 608 -72.53 -29.49 46.03
N ARG A 609 -71.41 -29.74 46.73
CA ARG A 609 -71.15 -31.00 47.44
C ARG A 609 -72.16 -31.26 48.54
N GLU A 610 -72.62 -30.22 49.23
CA GLU A 610 -73.67 -30.31 50.23
C GLU A 610 -75.02 -30.68 49.60
N GLN A 611 -75.37 -30.12 48.44
CA GLN A 611 -76.56 -30.50 47.67
C GLN A 611 -76.51 -31.95 47.15
N ILE A 612 -75.33 -32.42 46.75
CA ILE A 612 -75.12 -33.83 46.37
C ILE A 612 -75.37 -34.73 47.57
N LYS A 613 -74.81 -34.37 48.74
CA LYS A 613 -74.98 -35.13 49.98
C LYS A 613 -76.44 -35.19 50.41
N GLU A 614 -77.19 -34.09 50.29
CA GLU A 614 -78.63 -34.05 50.56
C GLU A 614 -79.42 -34.94 49.59
N ALA A 615 -79.10 -34.90 48.30
CA ALA A 615 -79.73 -35.73 47.28
C ALA A 615 -79.43 -37.23 47.50
N GLU A 616 -78.23 -37.59 47.92
CA GLU A 616 -77.86 -38.96 48.30
C GLU A 616 -78.59 -39.45 49.55
N LEU A 617 -78.77 -38.57 50.54
CA LEU A 617 -79.45 -38.88 51.79
C LEU A 617 -80.98 -38.98 51.60
N ALA A 618 -81.53 -38.25 50.63
CA ALA A 618 -82.91 -38.44 50.17
C ALA A 618 -83.08 -39.79 49.45
N LEU A 619 -82.09 -40.19 48.64
CA LEU A 619 -82.10 -41.45 47.91
C LEU A 619 -81.92 -42.67 48.83
N SER A 620 -81.18 -42.54 49.94
CA SER A 620 -80.90 -43.64 50.87
C SER A 620 -82.08 -44.02 51.76
N LYS A 621 -83.05 -43.12 51.98
CA LYS A 621 -84.25 -43.35 52.82
C LYS A 621 -85.34 -44.21 52.18
N GLU A 622 -85.22 -44.54 50.89
CA GLU A 622 -86.26 -45.22 50.10
C GLU A 622 -85.98 -46.72 49.88
N LYS A 623 -84.92 -47.28 50.48
CA LYS A 623 -84.50 -48.69 50.26
C LYS A 623 -84.93 -49.62 51.40
N GLU A 624 -86.13 -50.19 51.32
CA GLU A 624 -86.42 -51.51 51.90
C GLU A 624 -87.71 -52.10 51.31
N THR A 625 -87.59 -52.90 50.24
CA THR A 625 -88.44 -54.08 49.98
C THR A 625 -87.92 -54.85 48.76
N LEU A 626 -87.96 -56.18 48.88
CA LEU A 626 -87.31 -57.17 48.02
C LEU A 626 -87.92 -57.26 46.62
N THR A 627 -87.06 -57.41 45.59
CA THR A 627 -87.45 -57.69 44.20
C THR A 627 -86.53 -58.74 43.58
N GLN A 628 -87.11 -59.62 42.75
CA GLN A 628 -86.36 -60.53 41.90
C GLN A 628 -85.69 -59.77 40.75
N VAL A 629 -84.42 -60.07 40.55
CA VAL A 629 -83.49 -59.37 39.67
C VAL A 629 -83.70 -59.83 38.23
N THR A 630 -83.89 -58.88 37.31
CA THR A 630 -83.54 -59.11 35.90
C THR A 630 -82.33 -58.23 35.60
N GLU A 631 -81.20 -58.86 35.29
CA GLU A 631 -79.95 -58.18 34.94
C GLU A 631 -80.12 -57.50 33.58
N MET A 632 -80.04 -56.17 33.54
CA MET A 632 -79.97 -55.41 32.29
C MET A 632 -78.71 -54.53 32.30
N PRO A 633 -77.98 -54.40 31.18
CA PRO A 633 -76.76 -53.60 31.12
C PRO A 633 -77.01 -52.15 31.56
N ASP A 634 -76.08 -51.58 32.33
CA ASP A 634 -76.20 -50.19 32.79
C ASP A 634 -76.17 -49.20 31.60
N PRO A 635 -77.11 -48.25 31.50
CA PRO A 635 -77.20 -47.31 30.37
C PRO A 635 -76.02 -46.32 30.31
N ILE A 636 -75.37 -46.02 31.43
CA ILE A 636 -74.19 -45.14 31.48
C ILE A 636 -72.94 -45.94 31.08
N TYR A 637 -72.82 -47.18 31.55
CA TYR A 637 -71.77 -48.12 31.16
C TYR A 637 -71.80 -48.42 29.65
N SER A 638 -72.99 -48.65 29.08
CA SER A 638 -73.16 -48.88 27.65
C SER A 638 -72.90 -47.63 26.79
N ALA A 639 -73.19 -46.43 27.30
CA ALA A 639 -72.85 -45.18 26.62
C ALA A 639 -71.34 -44.90 26.62
N LEU A 640 -70.67 -45.04 27.77
CA LEU A 640 -69.22 -44.84 27.90
C LEU A 640 -68.41 -45.92 27.17
N SER A 641 -68.88 -47.16 27.14
CA SER A 641 -68.22 -48.22 26.36
C SER A 641 -68.33 -47.98 24.86
N ARG A 642 -69.44 -47.43 24.37
CA ARG A 642 -69.56 -46.96 22.98
C ARG A 642 -68.60 -45.79 22.69
N GLU A 643 -68.57 -44.78 23.55
CA GLU A 643 -67.65 -43.63 23.39
C GLU A 643 -66.17 -44.07 23.42
N LEU A 644 -65.82 -45.04 24.27
CA LEU A 644 -64.47 -45.63 24.30
C LEU A 644 -64.11 -46.27 22.95
N GLU A 645 -65.01 -47.06 22.37
CA GLU A 645 -64.76 -47.72 21.10
C GLU A 645 -64.74 -46.72 19.92
N GLU A 646 -65.57 -45.68 19.94
CA GLU A 646 -65.51 -44.56 19.00
C GLU A 646 -64.13 -43.87 19.07
N GLU A 647 -63.65 -43.52 20.26
CA GLU A 647 -62.35 -42.85 20.44
C GLU A 647 -61.16 -43.77 20.07
N ARG A 648 -61.27 -45.09 20.28
CA ARG A 648 -60.27 -46.07 19.83
C ARG A 648 -60.16 -46.16 18.31
N VAL A 649 -61.27 -45.99 17.59
CA VAL A 649 -61.27 -45.92 16.13
C VAL A 649 -60.56 -44.65 15.67
N VAL A 650 -60.84 -43.50 16.29
CA VAL A 650 -60.14 -42.23 16.01
C VAL A 650 -58.64 -42.36 16.26
N LEU A 651 -58.21 -42.96 17.38
CA LEU A 651 -56.79 -43.17 17.66
C LEU A 651 -56.11 -44.03 16.59
N ARG A 652 -56.76 -45.12 16.14
CA ARG A 652 -56.23 -46.00 15.08
C ARG A 652 -56.06 -45.26 13.76
N GLU A 653 -57.02 -44.42 13.40
CA GLU A 653 -56.93 -43.56 12.22
C GLU A 653 -55.72 -42.62 12.30
N GLN A 654 -55.53 -41.93 13.42
CA GLN A 654 -54.42 -40.98 13.59
C GLN A 654 -53.05 -41.69 13.60
N LEU A 655 -52.96 -42.89 14.18
CA LEU A 655 -51.74 -43.72 14.13
C LEU A 655 -51.40 -44.13 12.69
N ALA A 656 -52.38 -44.61 11.92
CA ALA A 656 -52.15 -44.94 10.51
C ALA A 656 -51.70 -43.73 9.69
N ARG A 657 -52.26 -42.54 9.95
CA ARG A 657 -51.83 -41.29 9.30
C ARG A 657 -50.39 -40.92 9.69
N LYS A 658 -50.03 -41.05 10.97
CA LYS A 658 -48.66 -40.81 11.45
C LYS A 658 -47.67 -41.71 10.70
N ASP A 659 -47.96 -43.01 10.64
CA ASP A 659 -47.05 -43.99 10.02
C ASP A 659 -46.87 -43.71 8.51
N ALA A 660 -47.95 -43.34 7.81
CA ALA A 660 -47.87 -42.93 6.40
C ALA A 660 -47.05 -41.65 6.18
N ILE A 661 -47.16 -40.67 7.08
CA ILE A 661 -46.34 -39.45 7.03
C ILE A 661 -44.88 -39.78 7.29
N GLU A 662 -44.58 -40.60 8.30
CA GLU A 662 -43.21 -41.03 8.63
C GLU A 662 -42.56 -41.79 7.47
N GLU A 663 -43.29 -42.68 6.80
CA GLU A 663 -42.81 -43.36 5.59
C GLU A 663 -42.50 -42.37 4.46
N SER A 664 -43.41 -41.42 4.20
CA SER A 664 -43.20 -40.40 3.18
C SER A 664 -42.02 -39.47 3.49
N LEU A 665 -41.80 -39.19 4.78
CA LEU A 665 -40.69 -38.38 5.26
C LEU A 665 -39.36 -39.12 5.06
N GLN A 666 -39.30 -40.39 5.43
CA GLN A 666 -38.12 -41.22 5.21
C GLN A 666 -37.77 -41.31 3.72
N ASN A 667 -38.76 -41.48 2.85
CA ASN A 667 -38.55 -41.51 1.41
C ASN A 667 -38.00 -40.17 0.89
N ALA A 668 -38.54 -39.04 1.34
CA ALA A 668 -38.04 -37.72 0.95
C ALA A 668 -36.63 -37.44 1.50
N GLU A 669 -36.31 -37.88 2.72
CA GLU A 669 -34.96 -37.77 3.29
C GLU A 669 -33.94 -38.65 2.54
N ASN A 670 -34.33 -39.87 2.15
CA ASN A 670 -33.50 -40.75 1.33
C ASN A 670 -33.22 -40.13 -0.06
N GLU A 671 -34.27 -39.61 -0.72
CA GLU A 671 -34.16 -38.93 -2.02
C GLU A 671 -33.25 -37.70 -1.93
N LEU A 672 -33.34 -36.93 -0.83
CA LEU A 672 -32.45 -35.81 -0.57
C LEU A 672 -30.99 -36.27 -0.40
N ASN A 673 -30.75 -37.36 0.33
CA ASN A 673 -29.41 -37.89 0.54
C ASN A 673 -28.77 -38.40 -0.77
N GLU A 674 -29.55 -39.06 -1.63
CA GLU A 674 -29.11 -39.46 -2.97
C GLU A 674 -28.82 -38.26 -3.89
N LEU A 675 -29.62 -37.19 -3.78
CA LEU A 675 -29.37 -35.95 -4.52
C LEU A 675 -28.09 -35.27 -4.03
N VAL A 676 -27.84 -35.23 -2.72
CA VAL A 676 -26.63 -34.65 -2.13
C VAL A 676 -25.37 -35.42 -2.52
N SER A 677 -25.42 -36.75 -2.60
CA SER A 677 -24.27 -37.54 -3.08
C SER A 677 -23.99 -37.30 -4.57
N SER A 678 -25.04 -37.19 -5.37
CA SER A 678 -24.97 -36.88 -6.81
C SER A 678 -24.51 -35.43 -7.09
N GLU A 679 -24.77 -34.49 -6.17
CA GLU A 679 -24.36 -33.08 -6.28
C GLU A 679 -22.83 -32.93 -6.41
N VAL A 680 -22.05 -33.77 -5.72
CA VAL A 680 -20.58 -33.72 -5.73
C VAL A 680 -20.04 -33.98 -7.13
N GLU A 681 -20.50 -35.06 -7.77
CA GLU A 681 -20.09 -35.45 -9.13
C GLU A 681 -20.55 -34.41 -10.16
N PHE A 682 -21.79 -33.91 -10.03
CA PHE A 682 -22.31 -32.84 -10.88
C PHE A 682 -21.44 -31.57 -10.82
N LYS A 683 -21.12 -31.10 -9.61
CA LYS A 683 -20.30 -29.89 -9.42
C LYS A 683 -18.86 -30.11 -9.91
N GLN A 684 -18.34 -31.33 -9.84
CA GLN A 684 -17.02 -31.67 -10.41
C GLN A 684 -17.03 -31.60 -11.94
N LEU A 685 -18.00 -32.25 -12.60
CA LEU A 685 -18.15 -32.19 -14.06
C LEU A 685 -18.33 -30.75 -14.55
N GLN A 686 -19.18 -29.97 -13.86
CA GLN A 686 -19.36 -28.55 -14.18
C GLN A 686 -18.06 -27.75 -14.05
N ARG A 687 -17.25 -28.03 -13.03
CA ARG A 687 -15.95 -27.37 -12.85
C ARG A 687 -14.98 -27.74 -13.97
N GLU A 688 -14.90 -29.01 -14.34
CA GLU A 688 -14.04 -29.49 -15.43
C GLU A 688 -14.42 -28.86 -16.78
N VAL A 689 -15.73 -28.78 -17.09
CA VAL A 689 -16.24 -28.07 -18.28
C VAL A 689 -15.82 -26.60 -18.27
N ASN A 690 -16.05 -25.90 -17.15
CA ASN A 690 -15.69 -24.48 -17.05
C ASN A 690 -14.18 -24.24 -17.20
N VAL A 691 -13.34 -25.13 -16.66
CA VAL A 691 -11.88 -25.05 -16.79
C VAL A 691 -11.47 -25.23 -18.26
N LEU A 692 -11.94 -26.30 -18.91
CA LEU A 692 -11.63 -26.58 -20.31
C LEU A 692 -12.15 -25.50 -21.26
N GLN A 693 -13.32 -24.91 -20.96
CA GLN A 693 -13.88 -23.81 -21.73
C GLN A 693 -12.97 -22.57 -21.66
N ASN A 694 -12.52 -22.20 -20.47
CA ASN A 694 -11.60 -21.07 -20.29
C ASN A 694 -10.24 -21.34 -20.96
N GLU A 695 -9.72 -22.55 -20.82
CA GLU A 695 -8.48 -22.97 -21.46
C GLU A 695 -8.59 -22.88 -22.99
N TYR A 696 -9.69 -23.39 -23.57
CA TYR A 696 -9.96 -23.29 -25.00
C TYR A 696 -9.99 -21.82 -25.49
N LEU A 697 -10.70 -20.95 -24.77
CA LEU A 697 -10.79 -19.53 -25.10
C LEU A 697 -9.41 -18.86 -25.09
N GLN A 698 -8.60 -19.16 -24.07
CA GLN A 698 -7.23 -18.64 -23.96
C GLN A 698 -6.35 -19.11 -25.12
N TYR A 699 -6.40 -20.39 -25.49
CA TYR A 699 -5.64 -20.92 -26.61
C TYR A 699 -6.09 -20.37 -27.96
N ARG A 700 -7.40 -20.17 -28.15
CA ARG A 700 -7.95 -19.53 -29.35
C ARG A 700 -7.47 -18.08 -29.48
N ASP A 701 -7.44 -17.34 -28.38
CA ASP A 701 -6.94 -15.96 -28.38
C ASP A 701 -5.43 -15.91 -28.64
N ASN A 702 -4.66 -16.84 -28.06
CA ASN A 702 -3.24 -17.01 -28.35
C ASN A 702 -2.98 -17.38 -29.82
N LEU A 703 -3.83 -18.22 -30.42
CA LEU A 703 -3.77 -18.55 -31.85
C LEU A 703 -3.97 -17.29 -32.71
N LEU A 704 -4.97 -16.46 -32.40
CA LEU A 704 -5.20 -15.20 -33.12
C LEU A 704 -4.00 -14.25 -33.00
N ARG A 705 -3.45 -14.11 -31.79
CA ARG A 705 -2.23 -13.32 -31.54
C ARG A 705 -1.04 -13.85 -32.34
N SER A 706 -0.82 -15.16 -32.36
CA SER A 706 0.24 -15.81 -33.14
C SER A 706 0.03 -15.61 -34.66
N LYS A 707 -1.20 -15.72 -35.16
CA LYS A 707 -1.51 -15.44 -36.58
C LYS A 707 -1.22 -13.99 -36.96
N ILE A 708 -1.59 -13.03 -36.11
CA ILE A 708 -1.28 -11.60 -36.34
C ILE A 708 0.24 -11.39 -36.31
N ALA A 709 0.95 -11.94 -35.33
CA ALA A 709 2.40 -11.84 -35.24
C ALA A 709 3.10 -12.41 -36.49
N ASN A 710 2.70 -13.60 -36.94
CA ASN A 710 3.25 -14.24 -38.14
C ASN A 710 2.96 -13.41 -39.41
N ALA A 711 1.74 -12.86 -39.57
CA ALA A 711 1.42 -11.99 -40.70
C ALA A 711 2.28 -10.71 -40.72
N LEU A 712 2.52 -10.11 -39.55
CA LEU A 712 3.38 -8.95 -39.43
C LEU A 712 4.87 -9.28 -39.66
N ASP A 713 5.33 -10.48 -39.28
CA ASP A 713 6.68 -10.98 -39.60
C ASP A 713 6.88 -11.19 -41.11
N GLN A 714 5.90 -11.79 -41.79
CA GLN A 714 5.91 -11.94 -43.24
C GLN A 714 5.96 -10.59 -43.96
N ALA A 715 5.28 -9.58 -43.41
CA ALA A 715 5.31 -8.21 -43.91
C ALA A 715 6.58 -7.42 -43.52
N LYS A 716 7.50 -8.01 -42.73
CA LYS A 716 8.72 -7.36 -42.20
C LYS A 716 8.45 -6.04 -41.47
N ILE A 717 7.32 -5.95 -40.78
CA ILE A 717 6.91 -4.73 -40.06
C ILE A 717 7.52 -4.78 -38.65
N SER A 718 8.60 -4.01 -38.44
CA SER A 718 9.18 -3.75 -37.11
C SER A 718 8.43 -2.63 -36.39
N ASN A 719 8.35 -2.71 -35.06
CA ASN A 719 7.91 -1.63 -34.14
C ASN A 719 8.91 -0.46 -34.12
N VAL A 720 10.12 -0.66 -34.64
CA VAL A 720 11.15 0.36 -34.85
C VAL A 720 10.91 1.09 -36.17
N SER A 721 10.73 2.41 -36.11
CA SER A 721 10.56 3.27 -37.28
C SER A 721 11.69 4.28 -37.41
N ILE A 722 12.32 4.38 -38.58
CA ILE A 722 13.32 5.42 -38.85
C ILE A 722 12.58 6.76 -39.01
N VAL A 723 12.88 7.73 -38.13
CA VAL A 723 12.32 9.09 -38.20
C VAL A 723 13.22 9.98 -39.06
N GLN A 724 14.53 9.84 -38.87
CA GLN A 724 15.55 10.57 -39.61
C GLN A 724 16.63 9.58 -40.05
N PRO A 725 16.86 9.41 -41.37
CA PRO A 725 17.96 8.60 -41.86
C PRO A 725 19.32 9.26 -41.53
N PRO A 726 20.44 8.51 -41.60
CA PRO A 726 21.78 9.04 -41.36
C PRO A 726 22.05 10.33 -42.14
N THR A 727 22.38 11.40 -41.43
CA THR A 727 22.66 12.71 -42.01
C THR A 727 24.07 12.75 -42.60
N PHE A 728 24.26 13.56 -43.64
CA PHE A 728 25.59 13.87 -44.16
C PHE A 728 26.17 15.08 -43.40
N PRO A 729 27.24 14.91 -42.59
CA PRO A 729 27.78 16.01 -41.81
C PRO A 729 28.60 16.98 -42.66
N VAL A 730 28.15 18.24 -42.74
CA VAL A 730 28.85 19.30 -43.48
C VAL A 730 29.90 20.00 -42.60
N GLU A 731 29.66 20.07 -41.28
CA GLU A 731 30.55 20.73 -40.33
C GLU A 731 31.31 19.70 -39.47
N HIS A 732 32.56 20.01 -39.13
CA HIS A 732 33.37 19.19 -38.23
C HIS A 732 33.09 19.56 -36.77
N ILE A 733 32.97 18.57 -35.90
CA ILE A 733 32.69 18.76 -34.46
C ILE A 733 33.97 18.98 -33.64
N LEU A 734 35.09 18.42 -34.11
CA LEU A 734 36.39 18.43 -33.44
C LEU A 734 37.50 18.62 -34.49
N PRO A 735 38.61 19.28 -34.13
CA PRO A 735 38.84 20.09 -32.92
C PRO A 735 38.13 21.45 -32.99
N LYS A 736 37.60 21.96 -31.87
CA LYS A 736 37.03 23.33 -31.80
C LYS A 736 38.14 24.37 -31.75
N ARG A 737 38.69 24.71 -32.92
CA ARG A 737 39.89 25.56 -33.08
C ARG A 737 39.80 26.89 -32.31
N THR A 738 38.63 27.53 -32.30
CA THR A 738 38.39 28.79 -31.58
C THR A 738 38.51 28.63 -30.07
N ILE A 739 37.90 27.58 -29.50
CA ILE A 739 37.95 27.29 -28.06
C ILE A 739 39.37 26.92 -27.65
N ASN A 740 40.04 26.05 -28.41
CA ASN A 740 41.42 25.66 -28.13
C ASN A 740 42.35 26.87 -28.10
N LEU A 741 42.19 27.81 -29.03
CA LEU A 741 42.99 29.03 -29.09
C LEU A 741 42.71 29.97 -27.91
N LEU A 742 41.45 30.13 -27.49
CA LEU A 742 41.09 30.91 -26.29
C LEU A 742 41.69 30.31 -25.02
N VAL A 743 41.62 29.00 -24.87
CA VAL A 743 42.22 28.27 -23.74
C VAL A 743 43.74 28.42 -23.77
N GLY A 744 44.38 28.27 -24.93
CA GLY A 744 45.81 28.50 -25.12
C GLY A 744 46.23 29.93 -24.79
N MET A 745 45.43 30.92 -25.18
CA MET A 745 45.65 32.33 -24.87
C MET A 745 45.57 32.60 -23.36
N PHE A 746 44.59 32.01 -22.68
CA PHE A 746 44.45 32.11 -21.23
C PHE A 746 45.67 31.51 -20.50
N PHE A 747 46.00 30.25 -20.80
CA PHE A 747 47.15 29.58 -20.16
C PHE A 747 48.49 30.20 -20.53
N GLY A 748 48.64 30.70 -21.76
CA GLY A 748 49.82 31.45 -22.19
C GLY A 748 50.01 32.74 -21.38
N LEU A 749 48.92 33.47 -21.09
CA LEU A 749 48.99 34.74 -20.37
C LEU A 749 49.31 34.51 -18.89
N PHE A 750 48.52 33.66 -18.21
CA PHE A 750 48.71 33.37 -16.78
C PHE A 750 50.01 32.60 -16.52
N GLY A 751 50.35 31.65 -17.39
CA GLY A 751 51.63 30.93 -17.32
C GLY A 751 52.82 31.85 -17.53
N GLY A 752 52.72 32.83 -18.44
CA GLY A 752 53.76 33.84 -18.65
C GLY A 752 53.98 34.73 -17.43
N ILE A 753 52.88 35.20 -16.81
CA ILE A 753 52.95 35.97 -15.55
C ILE A 753 53.55 35.13 -14.42
N GLY A 754 53.12 33.87 -14.29
CA GLY A 754 53.67 32.94 -13.31
C GLY A 754 55.17 32.71 -13.50
N LEU A 755 55.62 32.51 -14.74
CA LEU A 755 57.03 32.36 -15.09
C LEU A 755 57.83 33.63 -14.76
N ALA A 756 57.28 34.81 -15.02
CA ALA A 756 57.93 36.08 -14.68
C ALA A 756 58.09 36.26 -13.15
N LEU A 757 57.06 35.95 -12.37
CA LEU A 757 57.13 35.99 -10.91
C LEU A 757 58.11 34.96 -10.36
N LEU A 758 58.17 33.77 -10.97
CA LEU A 758 59.13 32.72 -10.60
C LEU A 758 60.56 33.17 -10.87
N LEU A 759 60.83 33.77 -12.04
CA LEU A 759 62.15 34.34 -12.36
C LEU A 759 62.53 35.48 -11.40
N GLU A 760 61.58 36.32 -10.98
CA GLU A 760 61.84 37.38 -10.00
C GLU A 760 62.07 36.82 -8.58
N TYR A 761 61.39 35.74 -8.20
CA TYR A 761 61.59 35.08 -6.90
C TYR A 761 63.01 34.51 -6.73
N PHE A 762 63.62 34.04 -7.82
CA PHE A 762 64.99 33.53 -7.81
C PHE A 762 66.07 34.60 -8.13
N ASP A 763 65.68 35.86 -8.33
CA ASP A 763 66.62 36.95 -8.59
C ASP A 763 66.93 37.70 -7.29
N ASP A 764 68.11 37.45 -6.73
CA ASP A 764 68.56 38.05 -5.47
C ASP A 764 69.05 39.50 -5.58
N SER A 765 68.99 40.13 -6.75
CA SER A 765 69.49 41.50 -6.95
C SER A 765 68.61 42.58 -6.30
N LEU A 766 69.23 43.61 -5.70
CA LEU A 766 68.56 44.76 -5.09
C LEU A 766 68.24 45.81 -6.17
N LYS A 767 66.96 46.11 -6.40
CA LYS A 767 66.54 46.87 -7.59
C LYS A 767 65.82 48.19 -7.30
N SER A 768 65.41 48.45 -6.07
CA SER A 768 64.75 49.69 -5.66
C SER A 768 65.47 50.35 -4.49
N GLU A 769 65.49 51.69 -4.46
CA GLU A 769 66.03 52.49 -3.35
C GLU A 769 65.38 52.07 -2.02
N GLU A 770 64.05 51.94 -1.99
CA GLU A 770 63.28 51.50 -0.82
C GLU A 770 63.54 50.04 -0.41
N GLU A 771 64.10 49.22 -1.31
CA GLU A 771 64.46 47.82 -1.05
C GLU A 771 65.88 47.72 -0.49
N VAL A 772 66.80 48.53 -1.02
CA VAL A 772 68.15 48.73 -0.47
C VAL A 772 68.06 49.28 0.96
N GLU A 773 67.25 50.32 1.19
CA GLU A 773 67.03 50.89 2.52
C GLU A 773 66.40 49.88 3.49
N ARG A 774 65.45 49.06 3.04
CA ARG A 774 64.82 48.03 3.89
C ARG A 774 65.75 46.89 4.25
N ARG A 775 66.49 46.35 3.26
CA ARG A 775 67.32 45.15 3.44
C ARG A 775 68.64 45.48 4.14
N LEU A 776 69.21 46.66 3.89
CA LEU A 776 70.46 47.12 4.50
C LEU A 776 70.26 48.04 5.72
N LYS A 777 69.04 48.52 5.97
CA LYS A 777 68.68 49.47 7.06
C LYS A 777 69.49 50.77 7.07
N LEU A 778 70.00 51.19 5.92
CA LEU A 778 70.79 52.41 5.73
C LEU A 778 70.05 53.37 4.79
N PRO A 779 70.05 54.69 5.05
CA PRO A 779 69.42 55.66 4.16
C PRO A 779 70.18 55.76 2.84
N VAL A 780 69.48 55.74 1.71
CA VAL A 780 70.05 55.92 0.38
C VAL A 780 70.27 57.42 0.15
N ILE A 781 71.54 57.82 0.03
CA ILE A 781 71.93 59.24 -0.06
C ILE A 781 71.79 59.76 -1.50
N ALA A 782 72.07 58.91 -2.49
CA ALA A 782 71.88 59.22 -3.90
C ALA A 782 71.73 57.91 -4.68
N SER A 783 70.83 57.91 -5.67
CA SER A 783 70.76 56.88 -6.70
C SER A 783 71.18 57.51 -8.02
N VAL A 784 71.88 56.74 -8.85
CA VAL A 784 72.22 57.17 -10.21
C VAL A 784 71.62 56.15 -11.15
N SER A 785 70.72 56.60 -12.03
CA SER A 785 70.16 55.69 -13.02
C SER A 785 71.22 55.35 -14.06
N ASN A 786 71.19 54.11 -14.57
CA ASN A 786 72.19 53.67 -15.56
C ASN A 786 72.18 54.54 -16.83
N LYS A 787 71.03 55.14 -17.18
CA LYS A 787 70.89 56.10 -18.29
C LYS A 787 71.54 57.46 -18.03
N GLU A 788 71.65 57.89 -16.79
CA GLU A 788 72.35 59.11 -16.40
C GLU A 788 73.84 58.85 -16.26
N PHE A 789 74.23 57.66 -15.79
CA PHE A 789 75.62 57.23 -15.74
C PHE A 789 76.25 57.10 -17.14
N GLU A 790 75.55 56.49 -18.11
CA GLU A 790 76.00 56.42 -19.51
C GLU A 790 76.04 57.78 -20.24
N LYS A 791 75.34 58.81 -19.74
CA LYS A 791 75.44 60.18 -20.26
C LYS A 791 76.57 60.99 -19.62
N CYS A 792 77.08 60.54 -18.48
CA CYS A 792 78.20 61.15 -17.76
C CYS A 792 79.56 60.60 -18.22
N ILE A 793 79.58 59.46 -18.91
CA ILE A 793 80.72 58.96 -19.69
C ILE A 793 80.63 59.55 -21.10
#